data_AF-A0A5J6PJP7-F1
#
_entry.id   AF-A0A5J6PJP7-F1
#
_cell.length_a   1.000
_cell.length_b   1.000
_cell.length_c   1.000
_cell.angle_alpha   90.00
_cell.angle_beta   90.00
_cell.angle_gamma   90.00
#
_symmetry.space_group_name_H-M   'P 1'
#
loop_
_entity.id
_entity.type
_entity.pdbx_description
1 polymer ?
#
loop_
_entity_poly.entity_id
_entity_poly.type
_entity_poly.pdbx_seq_one_letter_code
_entity_poly.pdbx_strand_id
1 'polypeptide(L)'
;MVSSTSSTTNSNASTGSSIISALGTGSGIDTNKLADQLTEANKMVQAERLTTKKTLLETQISDFGLLRSSLSKLETAATALGSSDTFNAKSLSIPDTKLLSITKLDAKAAAGAYQLKVEQVAQSQSLSSTTFTSMTDPIGKGTLTIRLGEWNAALNDFTVDSTKTGGTITIDDSNNSLSGLRDAINKANIGVSASIVGDGSSYRLLLTSKSGAKNEIEITAAETAGSPGLASFNFNETTRNLSQQQEGLDAKVRVNGLLVSRETNQIKDVVDGLEFDLFAASLTETVSVTINEDKSIAEKAIRDFVTAYNTFKTEVEKLVGYDTEKKDYGSLHRDSLSNNLMRGIRSTLSAAVPGLSGGFTSLSNLGIRTELDGSLKIVETEGNTGFRAAIDNNFSFVRDLFVPKTSSTVTNIDVTKFSAKSQAGSYDVVITQQPSKGKYTGAAMVATFPLDTTGKDYNFKVKVDGTESALITIPAGKTYASASELATEIQSLINLDTNVKAAKSTVAVSVDAGKLVFTSDAYGSSSKVEISAISTDMADLGIALGAGTAGTNVGGTVNGEAAFGYGNVLLPALGSKAEGLSMSVRPGATSGTITFSRGFAGAMTNLVNDYVKSSGLIKERETSVNKDIDKVEKDEEALNRRSEAYRARLMSQFQAMESIVRALNSTGDFLDGILDRLPFTAKSS
;
A
#
# COMPACT_ATOMS: atom_id res chain seq x y z
N MET A 1 20.48 -27.14 23.19
CA MET A 1 21.61 -27.09 24.14
C MET A 1 21.14 -26.38 25.40
N VAL A 2 20.79 -27.11 26.45
CA VAL A 2 20.60 -26.57 27.79
C VAL A 2 21.32 -27.51 28.75
N SER A 3 22.16 -26.89 29.56
CA SER A 3 23.22 -27.47 30.38
C SER A 3 22.68 -28.32 31.52
N SER A 4 23.10 -29.59 31.56
CA SER A 4 22.99 -30.47 32.72
C SER A 4 23.93 -29.97 33.82
N THR A 5 23.38 -29.54 34.95
CA THR A 5 24.18 -29.26 36.15
C THR A 5 23.95 -30.37 37.17
N SER A 6 24.97 -31.21 37.35
CA SER A 6 25.10 -32.17 38.43
C SER A 6 25.10 -31.46 39.78
N SER A 7 24.29 -31.94 40.72
CA SER A 7 24.49 -31.71 42.16
C SER A 7 24.64 -33.06 42.86
N THR A 8 25.88 -33.45 43.10
CA THR A 8 26.29 -34.47 44.07
C THR A 8 26.12 -33.94 45.48
N THR A 9 25.25 -34.55 46.28
CA THR A 9 25.33 -34.52 47.75
C THR A 9 24.73 -35.78 48.38
N ASN A 10 25.59 -36.48 49.13
CA ASN A 10 25.36 -37.47 50.20
C ASN A 10 24.73 -38.83 49.87
N SER A 11 25.61 -39.74 49.45
CA SER A 11 25.52 -41.20 49.49
C SER A 11 25.41 -41.84 50.89
N ASN A 12 24.96 -41.10 51.92
CA ASN A 12 24.75 -41.62 53.28
C ASN A 12 23.26 -41.80 53.67
N ALA A 13 22.31 -41.42 52.82
CA ALA A 13 20.88 -41.71 53.02
C ALA A 13 20.45 -43.05 52.37
N SER A 14 21.24 -43.57 51.42
CA SER A 14 20.95 -44.81 50.69
C SER A 14 21.16 -46.07 51.54
N THR A 15 22.03 -46.04 52.55
CA THR A 15 22.27 -47.17 53.44
C THR A 15 21.22 -47.25 54.56
N GLY A 16 20.69 -46.12 55.03
CA GLY A 16 19.59 -46.06 55.99
C GLY A 16 18.26 -46.57 55.42
N SER A 17 17.93 -46.24 54.17
CA SER A 17 16.70 -46.72 53.51
C SER A 17 16.78 -48.20 53.09
N SER A 18 17.98 -48.71 52.77
CA SER A 18 18.17 -50.10 52.37
C SER A 18 18.10 -51.06 53.56
N ILE A 19 18.56 -50.63 54.75
CA ILE A 19 18.45 -51.41 55.99
C ILE A 19 16.99 -51.45 56.48
N ILE A 20 16.18 -50.44 56.19
CA ILE A 20 14.74 -50.47 56.47
C ILE A 20 13.99 -51.39 55.47
N SER A 21 14.48 -51.54 54.24
CA SER A 21 13.96 -52.54 53.28
C SER A 21 14.26 -53.99 53.67
N ALA A 22 15.38 -54.22 54.38
CA ALA A 22 15.76 -55.53 54.90
C ALA A 22 15.05 -55.89 56.22
N LEU A 23 14.36 -54.93 56.84
CA LEU A 23 13.54 -55.13 58.05
C LEU A 23 12.07 -55.43 57.72
N GLY A 24 11.79 -55.95 56.51
CA GLY A 24 10.57 -56.69 56.17
C GLY A 24 10.50 -58.08 56.83
N THR A 25 10.95 -58.20 58.08
CA THR A 25 10.89 -59.45 58.85
C THR A 25 9.52 -59.54 59.52
N GLY A 26 8.53 -60.06 58.79
CA GLY A 26 7.29 -60.55 59.40
C GLY A 26 6.10 -60.87 58.48
N SER A 27 5.90 -60.16 57.35
CA SER A 27 4.65 -60.32 56.56
C SER A 27 4.80 -60.54 55.04
N GLY A 28 5.97 -60.33 54.44
CA GLY A 28 6.18 -60.51 53.00
C GLY A 28 5.48 -59.49 52.08
N ILE A 29 4.94 -58.39 52.62
CA ILE A 29 4.24 -57.35 51.85
C ILE A 29 5.16 -56.14 51.65
N ASP A 30 5.39 -55.75 50.39
CA ASP A 30 6.05 -54.49 50.03
C ASP A 30 5.07 -53.32 50.21
N THR A 31 5.13 -52.71 51.39
CA THR A 31 4.22 -51.62 51.79
C THR A 31 4.41 -50.37 50.93
N ASN A 32 5.61 -50.10 50.42
CA ASN A 32 5.87 -49.01 49.47
C ASN A 32 5.12 -49.27 48.17
N LYS A 33 5.29 -50.46 47.58
CA LYS A 33 4.59 -50.82 46.34
C LYS A 33 3.06 -50.79 46.50
N LEU A 34 2.55 -51.23 47.64
CA LEU A 34 1.11 -51.22 47.91
C LEU A 34 0.55 -49.80 48.06
N ALA A 35 1.26 -48.91 48.76
CA ALA A 35 0.85 -47.51 48.88
C ALA A 35 0.86 -46.79 47.52
N ASP A 36 1.78 -47.16 46.64
CA ASP A 36 1.90 -46.58 45.29
C ASP A 36 0.72 -47.00 44.43
N GLN A 37 0.39 -48.28 44.43
CA GLN A 37 -0.76 -48.83 43.72
C GLN A 37 -2.08 -48.24 44.21
N LEU A 38 -2.26 -48.10 45.53
CA LEU A 38 -3.47 -47.51 46.12
C LEU A 38 -3.58 -46.01 45.83
N THR A 39 -2.46 -45.28 45.85
CA THR A 39 -2.43 -43.85 45.53
C THR A 39 -2.72 -43.62 44.04
N GLU A 40 -2.14 -44.43 43.16
CA GLU A 40 -2.39 -44.36 41.72
C GLU A 40 -3.85 -44.67 41.39
N ALA A 41 -4.39 -45.76 41.94
CA ALA A 41 -5.80 -46.12 41.78
C ALA A 41 -6.76 -45.02 42.30
N ASN A 42 -6.40 -44.32 43.38
CA ASN A 42 -7.21 -43.25 43.95
C ASN A 42 -7.29 -42.02 43.03
N LYS A 43 -6.20 -41.67 42.33
CA LYS A 43 -6.15 -40.48 41.46
C LYS A 43 -6.51 -40.77 39.99
N MET A 44 -6.45 -42.03 39.55
CA MET A 44 -6.59 -42.46 38.15
C MET A 44 -7.75 -41.79 37.41
N VAL A 45 -8.98 -41.86 37.94
CA VAL A 45 -10.18 -41.31 37.27
C VAL A 45 -10.12 -39.78 37.11
N GLN A 46 -9.60 -39.07 38.12
CA GLN A 46 -9.49 -37.61 38.07
C GLN A 46 -8.35 -37.19 37.13
N ALA A 47 -7.22 -37.91 37.18
CA ALA A 47 -6.09 -37.70 36.28
C ALA A 47 -6.52 -37.91 34.82
N GLU A 48 -7.17 -39.03 34.52
CA GLU A 48 -7.66 -39.35 33.18
C GLU A 48 -8.62 -38.27 32.65
N ARG A 49 -9.53 -37.75 33.50
CA ARG A 49 -10.44 -36.67 33.11
C ARG A 49 -9.70 -35.36 32.83
N LEU A 50 -8.72 -35.00 33.64
CA LEU A 50 -7.91 -33.78 33.46
C LEU A 50 -7.03 -33.90 32.21
N THR A 51 -6.35 -35.03 32.03
CA THR A 51 -5.56 -35.33 30.83
C THR A 51 -6.43 -35.29 29.58
N THR A 52 -7.59 -35.96 29.57
CA THR A 52 -8.53 -35.91 28.43
C THR A 52 -8.95 -34.47 28.12
N LYS A 53 -9.24 -33.68 29.15
CA LYS A 53 -9.60 -32.27 28.97
C LYS A 53 -8.44 -31.44 28.44
N LYS A 54 -7.22 -31.64 28.95
CA LYS A 54 -6.01 -30.95 28.48
C LYS A 54 -5.74 -31.27 27.02
N THR A 55 -5.73 -32.55 26.66
CA THR A 55 -5.55 -33.01 25.28
C THR A 55 -6.60 -32.43 24.34
N LEU A 56 -7.88 -32.35 24.77
CA LEU A 56 -8.92 -31.71 23.98
C LEU A 56 -8.61 -30.23 23.75
N LEU A 57 -8.27 -29.47 24.79
CA LEU A 57 -7.98 -28.03 24.69
C LEU A 57 -6.74 -27.75 23.83
N GLU A 58 -5.67 -28.54 23.95
CA GLU A 58 -4.47 -28.44 23.11
C GLU A 58 -4.77 -28.77 21.64
N THR A 59 -5.64 -29.76 21.41
CA THR A 59 -6.13 -30.09 20.06
C THR A 59 -6.96 -28.93 19.49
N GLN A 60 -7.82 -28.29 20.30
CA GLN A 60 -8.59 -27.13 19.88
C GLN A 60 -7.70 -25.95 19.47
N ILE A 61 -6.61 -25.68 20.18
CA ILE A 61 -5.63 -24.66 19.77
C ILE A 61 -5.03 -24.98 18.39
N SER A 62 -4.64 -26.24 18.18
CA SER A 62 -4.09 -26.70 16.90
C SER A 62 -5.11 -26.56 15.76
N ASP A 63 -6.37 -26.96 16.02
CA ASP A 63 -7.45 -26.89 15.05
C ASP A 63 -7.88 -25.44 14.76
N PHE A 64 -7.81 -24.52 15.73
CA PHE A 64 -7.98 -23.08 15.47
C PHE A 64 -6.87 -22.52 14.58
N GLY A 65 -5.64 -23.00 14.72
CA GLY A 65 -4.53 -22.68 13.82
C GLY A 65 -4.80 -23.16 12.38
N LEU A 66 -5.32 -24.38 12.22
CA LEU A 66 -5.73 -24.92 10.91
C LEU A 66 -6.91 -24.15 10.32
N LEU A 67 -7.93 -23.84 11.11
CA LEU A 67 -9.08 -23.03 10.70
C LEU A 67 -8.61 -21.65 10.22
N ARG A 68 -7.73 -20.98 10.96
CA ARG A 68 -7.15 -19.69 10.61
C ARG A 68 -6.37 -19.75 9.29
N SER A 69 -5.56 -20.79 9.11
CA SER A 69 -4.81 -21.02 7.86
C SER A 69 -5.76 -21.19 6.67
N SER A 70 -6.79 -22.01 6.83
CA SER A 70 -7.81 -22.26 5.79
C SER A 70 -8.60 -21.00 5.45
N LEU A 71 -8.97 -20.21 6.46
CA LEU A 71 -9.63 -18.91 6.29
C LEU A 71 -8.75 -17.90 5.56
N SER A 72 -7.45 -17.84 5.86
CA SER A 72 -6.51 -16.94 5.18
C SER A 72 -6.36 -17.28 3.69
N LYS A 73 -6.38 -18.57 3.33
CA LYS A 73 -6.42 -19.01 1.92
C LYS A 73 -7.72 -18.56 1.23
N LEU A 74 -8.86 -18.73 1.90
CA LEU A 74 -10.16 -18.28 1.39
C LEU A 74 -10.22 -16.75 1.23
N GLU A 75 -9.69 -16.00 2.20
CA GLU A 75 -9.57 -14.55 2.16
C GLU A 75 -8.70 -14.09 0.98
N THR A 76 -7.59 -14.77 0.71
CA THR A 76 -6.71 -14.46 -0.41
C THR A 76 -7.44 -14.62 -1.74
N ALA A 77 -8.18 -15.72 -1.90
CA ALA A 77 -8.99 -15.94 -3.10
C ALA A 77 -10.14 -14.92 -3.24
N ALA A 78 -10.81 -14.58 -2.13
CA ALA A 78 -11.84 -13.54 -2.12
C ALA A 78 -11.26 -12.15 -2.46
N THR A 79 -10.09 -11.81 -1.94
CA THR A 79 -9.44 -10.51 -2.17
C THR A 79 -9.05 -10.35 -3.64
N ALA A 80 -8.59 -11.41 -4.30
CA ALA A 80 -8.34 -11.39 -5.74
C ALA A 80 -9.61 -11.06 -6.55
N LEU A 81 -10.78 -11.52 -6.11
CA LEU A 81 -12.07 -11.16 -6.71
C LEU A 81 -12.51 -9.71 -6.42
N GLY A 82 -11.99 -9.09 -5.37
CA GLY A 82 -12.32 -7.70 -5.04
C GLY A 82 -11.57 -6.67 -5.89
N SER A 83 -10.58 -7.11 -6.68
CA SER A 83 -9.74 -6.24 -7.48
C SER A 83 -10.44 -5.78 -8.77
N SER A 84 -10.54 -4.48 -8.97
CA SER A 84 -11.04 -3.90 -10.23
C SER A 84 -10.18 -4.32 -11.42
N ASP A 85 -8.87 -4.47 -11.23
CA ASP A 85 -7.92 -4.80 -12.31
C ASP A 85 -8.15 -6.21 -12.85
N THR A 86 -8.50 -7.16 -11.98
CA THR A 86 -8.83 -8.55 -12.36
C THR A 86 -10.00 -8.60 -13.34
N PHE A 87 -10.99 -7.72 -13.16
CA PHE A 87 -12.19 -7.66 -14.00
C PHE A 87 -12.13 -6.65 -15.13
N ASN A 88 -11.22 -5.69 -15.08
CA ASN A 88 -10.99 -4.74 -16.17
C ASN A 88 -9.76 -5.12 -17.00
N ALA A 89 -9.21 -6.32 -16.82
CA ALA A 89 -8.02 -6.77 -17.53
C ALA A 89 -8.16 -6.64 -19.05
N LYS A 90 -7.03 -6.34 -19.69
CA LYS A 90 -6.94 -6.06 -21.13
C LYS A 90 -5.92 -7.00 -21.75
N SER A 91 -6.17 -7.42 -22.98
CA SER A 91 -5.23 -8.14 -23.81
C SER A 91 -4.85 -7.30 -25.02
N LEU A 92 -3.65 -7.52 -25.54
CA LEU A 92 -3.08 -6.80 -26.66
C LEU A 92 -2.86 -7.74 -27.84
N SER A 93 -3.20 -7.29 -29.04
CA SER A 93 -2.73 -7.87 -30.29
C SER A 93 -1.99 -6.80 -31.08
N ILE A 94 -0.74 -7.07 -31.41
CA ILE A 94 0.15 -6.19 -32.18
C ILE A 94 0.89 -7.03 -33.21
N PRO A 95 1.03 -6.60 -34.48
CA PRO A 95 1.87 -7.27 -35.45
C PRO A 95 3.35 -7.10 -35.09
N ASP A 96 4.21 -8.02 -35.56
CA ASP A 96 5.66 -7.90 -35.39
C ASP A 96 6.18 -6.61 -36.07
N THR A 97 6.84 -5.76 -35.29
CA THR A 97 7.45 -4.51 -35.76
C THR A 97 8.75 -4.23 -35.00
N LYS A 98 9.65 -3.45 -35.63
CA LYS A 98 10.87 -2.94 -34.99
C LYS A 98 10.75 -1.46 -34.58
N LEU A 99 9.65 -0.81 -34.91
CA LEU A 99 9.48 0.63 -34.67
C LEU A 99 9.21 0.95 -33.20
N LEU A 100 8.43 0.09 -32.55
CA LEU A 100 7.98 0.30 -31.17
C LEU A 100 7.78 -1.03 -30.43
N SER A 101 7.76 -0.97 -29.11
CA SER A 101 7.24 -2.04 -28.27
C SER A 101 6.27 -1.49 -27.24
N ILE A 102 5.22 -2.25 -26.96
CA ILE A 102 4.34 -1.93 -25.84
C ILE A 102 5.04 -2.36 -24.56
N THR A 103 5.26 -1.42 -23.65
CA THR A 103 5.95 -1.65 -22.38
C THR A 103 4.97 -1.91 -21.26
N LYS A 104 3.76 -1.35 -21.35
CA LYS A 104 2.70 -1.56 -20.35
C LYS A 104 1.31 -1.37 -20.94
N LEU A 105 0.39 -2.22 -20.50
CA LEU A 105 -1.04 -2.11 -20.75
C LEU A 105 -1.77 -2.11 -19.40
N ASP A 106 -2.48 -1.04 -19.11
CA ASP A 106 -3.27 -0.84 -17.89
C ASP A 106 -4.71 -1.32 -18.09
N ALA A 107 -5.34 -1.78 -17.02
CA ALA A 107 -6.73 -2.25 -17.03
C ALA A 107 -7.73 -1.13 -17.41
N LYS A 108 -7.37 0.14 -17.21
CA LYS A 108 -8.18 1.30 -17.62
C LYS A 108 -8.11 1.62 -19.11
N ALA A 109 -7.22 0.98 -19.87
CA ALA A 109 -7.07 1.27 -21.30
C ALA A 109 -8.39 1.00 -22.05
N ALA A 110 -8.80 1.93 -22.91
CA ALA A 110 -10.01 1.76 -23.70
C ALA A 110 -9.82 0.67 -24.76
N ALA A 111 -10.74 -0.29 -24.81
CA ALA A 111 -10.74 -1.33 -25.83
C ALA A 111 -11.01 -0.73 -27.22
N GLY A 112 -10.34 -1.27 -28.23
CA GLY A 112 -10.43 -0.78 -29.61
C GLY A 112 -9.14 -0.97 -30.41
N ALA A 113 -9.19 -0.57 -31.67
CA ALA A 113 -8.04 -0.58 -32.57
C ALA A 113 -7.41 0.81 -32.65
N TYR A 114 -6.09 0.88 -32.46
CA TYR A 114 -5.28 2.08 -32.53
C TYR A 114 -4.26 1.93 -33.64
N GLN A 115 -4.27 2.86 -34.60
CA GLN A 115 -3.24 2.92 -35.63
C GLN A 115 -2.13 3.86 -35.16
N LEU A 116 -0.94 3.30 -34.95
CA LEU A 116 0.24 4.02 -34.53
C LEU A 116 1.22 4.14 -35.71
N LYS A 117 1.62 5.37 -36.02
CA LYS A 117 2.65 5.64 -37.03
C LYS A 117 3.74 6.49 -36.41
N VAL A 118 4.97 5.99 -36.41
CA VAL A 118 6.14 6.68 -35.83
C VAL A 118 6.85 7.46 -36.94
N GLU A 119 6.66 8.78 -36.98
CA GLU A 119 7.24 9.64 -38.03
C GLU A 119 8.64 10.13 -37.65
N GLN A 120 8.92 10.30 -36.36
CA GLN A 120 10.20 10.77 -35.84
C GLN A 120 10.41 10.24 -34.42
N VAL A 121 11.65 9.91 -34.06
CA VAL A 121 12.04 9.61 -32.67
C VAL A 121 12.65 10.84 -32.01
N ALA A 122 12.47 10.98 -30.71
CA ALA A 122 13.08 12.05 -29.94
C ALA A 122 14.60 11.89 -29.92
N GLN A 123 15.30 13.02 -30.00
CA GLN A 123 16.76 13.11 -30.02
C GLN A 123 17.24 14.12 -28.98
N SER A 124 18.39 13.84 -28.37
CA SER A 124 19.08 14.75 -27.47
C SER A 124 19.96 15.71 -28.24
N GLN A 125 20.02 16.96 -27.79
CA GLN A 125 21.02 17.89 -28.29
C GLN A 125 22.41 17.48 -27.77
N SER A 126 23.43 17.66 -28.61
CA SER A 126 24.82 17.41 -28.26
C SER A 126 25.71 18.55 -28.74
N LEU A 127 26.45 19.15 -27.80
CA LEU A 127 27.38 20.25 -28.04
C LEU A 127 28.81 19.81 -27.71
N SER A 128 29.78 20.16 -28.57
CA SER A 128 31.19 19.86 -28.36
C SER A 128 32.03 21.12 -28.24
N SER A 129 33.00 21.14 -27.33
CA SER A 129 33.98 22.21 -27.19
C SER A 129 35.06 22.18 -28.28
N THR A 130 35.91 23.21 -28.26
CA THR A 130 37.24 23.18 -28.86
C THR A 130 38.11 22.07 -28.26
N THR A 131 39.26 21.80 -28.88
CA THR A 131 40.23 20.79 -28.42
C THR A 131 41.12 21.31 -27.30
N PHE A 132 41.45 20.42 -26.38
CA PHE A 132 42.42 20.58 -25.29
C PHE A 132 43.51 19.51 -25.42
N THR A 133 44.70 19.78 -24.89
CA THR A 133 45.86 18.87 -24.94
C THR A 133 45.89 17.91 -23.75
N SER A 134 45.30 18.30 -22.62
CA SER A 134 45.14 17.46 -21.42
C SER A 134 43.76 17.64 -20.79
N MET A 135 43.29 16.63 -20.06
CA MET A 135 42.08 16.72 -19.20
C MET A 135 42.26 17.70 -18.02
N THR A 136 43.50 18.04 -17.70
CA THR A 136 43.85 18.98 -16.62
C THR A 136 44.14 20.39 -17.15
N ASP A 137 43.95 20.64 -18.45
CA ASP A 137 44.19 21.96 -19.03
C ASP A 137 43.29 23.01 -18.33
N PRO A 138 43.84 24.18 -17.99
CA PRO A 138 43.09 25.23 -17.32
C PRO A 138 42.05 25.84 -18.26
N ILE A 139 40.84 26.03 -17.76
CA ILE A 139 39.69 26.53 -18.54
C ILE A 139 39.24 27.96 -18.14
N GLY A 140 40.06 28.66 -17.36
CA GLY A 140 39.69 29.95 -16.76
C GLY A 140 38.80 29.79 -15.51
N LYS A 141 38.40 30.92 -14.93
CA LYS A 141 37.54 30.99 -13.73
C LYS A 141 36.35 31.91 -13.97
N GLY A 142 35.28 31.74 -13.21
CA GLY A 142 34.09 32.56 -13.32
C GLY A 142 32.81 31.78 -13.05
N THR A 143 31.74 32.13 -13.76
CA THR A 143 30.45 31.44 -13.67
C THR A 143 29.94 31.03 -15.05
N LEU A 144 29.40 29.82 -15.15
CA LEU A 144 28.67 29.32 -16.32
C LEU A 144 27.20 29.24 -15.98
N THR A 145 26.38 30.04 -16.62
CA THR A 145 24.92 29.93 -16.53
C THR A 145 24.42 29.09 -17.68
N ILE A 146 23.77 27.97 -17.36
CA ILE A 146 23.18 27.04 -18.31
C ILE A 146 21.66 27.12 -18.21
N ARG A 147 21.00 27.42 -19.32
CA ARG A 147 19.53 27.44 -19.45
C ARG A 147 19.10 26.35 -20.43
N LEU A 148 17.88 25.86 -20.24
CA LEU A 148 17.24 24.88 -21.13
C LEU A 148 16.03 25.52 -21.81
N GLY A 149 15.82 25.17 -23.08
CA GLY A 149 14.82 25.80 -23.93
C GLY A 149 14.89 25.27 -25.36
N GLU A 150 14.43 26.08 -26.30
CA GLU A 150 14.33 25.75 -27.72
C GLU A 150 15.04 26.81 -28.55
N TRP A 151 15.97 26.38 -29.40
CA TRP A 151 16.57 27.25 -30.41
C TRP A 151 15.70 27.30 -31.67
N ASN A 152 15.72 28.45 -32.34
CA ASN A 152 15.25 28.48 -33.72
C ASN A 152 16.27 27.81 -34.67
N ALA A 153 15.86 27.50 -35.90
CA ALA A 153 16.71 26.79 -36.87
C ALA A 153 17.99 27.57 -37.27
N ALA A 154 18.00 28.90 -37.14
CA ALA A 154 19.18 29.74 -37.37
C ALA A 154 20.09 29.84 -36.14
N LEU A 155 19.66 29.23 -35.03
CA LEU A 155 20.18 29.31 -33.68
C LEU A 155 20.21 30.74 -33.11
N ASN A 156 19.72 31.80 -33.75
CA ASN A 156 19.91 33.20 -33.30
C ASN A 156 18.87 33.74 -32.31
N ASP A 157 17.96 32.89 -31.84
CA ASP A 157 16.89 33.22 -30.89
C ASP A 157 16.65 32.01 -29.98
N PHE A 158 16.66 32.21 -28.66
CA PHE A 158 16.48 31.13 -27.68
C PHE A 158 15.24 31.36 -26.82
N THR A 159 14.25 30.50 -26.98
CA THR A 159 13.07 30.50 -26.11
C THR A 159 13.32 29.60 -24.90
N VAL A 160 13.59 30.23 -23.74
CA VAL A 160 13.79 29.51 -22.47
C VAL A 160 12.51 28.77 -22.05
N ASP A 161 12.61 27.50 -21.68
CA ASP A 161 11.52 26.75 -21.05
C ASP A 161 11.67 26.82 -19.53
N SER A 162 10.88 27.70 -18.93
CA SER A 162 10.87 27.94 -17.49
C SER A 162 10.53 26.70 -16.64
N THR A 163 9.90 25.66 -17.22
CA THR A 163 9.59 24.41 -16.51
C THR A 163 10.80 23.49 -16.31
N LYS A 164 11.93 23.78 -16.98
CA LYS A 164 13.13 22.95 -16.99
C LYS A 164 14.15 23.39 -15.95
N THR A 165 14.98 22.43 -15.56
CA THR A 165 16.07 22.68 -14.61
C THR A 165 17.27 23.25 -15.35
N GLY A 166 17.57 24.54 -15.17
CA GLY A 166 18.87 25.13 -15.50
C GLY A 166 19.69 25.43 -14.24
N GLY A 167 20.81 26.11 -14.37
CA GLY A 167 21.55 26.60 -13.20
C GLY A 167 22.86 27.30 -13.52
N THR A 168 23.42 27.92 -12.49
CA THR A 168 24.73 28.59 -12.56
C THR A 168 25.78 27.77 -11.83
N ILE A 169 26.88 27.48 -12.52
CA ILE A 169 28.03 26.73 -12.01
C ILE A 169 29.17 27.69 -11.79
N THR A 170 29.75 27.69 -10.59
CA THR A 170 30.94 28.49 -10.27
C THR A 170 32.19 27.66 -10.53
N ILE A 171 33.14 28.25 -11.27
CA ILE A 171 34.44 27.68 -11.59
C ILE A 171 35.53 28.49 -10.88
N ASP A 172 36.23 27.84 -9.97
CA ASP A 172 37.29 28.41 -9.11
C ASP A 172 38.55 27.52 -9.11
N ASP A 173 39.50 27.80 -8.22
CA ASP A 173 40.75 27.05 -8.12
C ASP A 173 40.59 25.54 -7.83
N SER A 174 39.43 25.10 -7.33
CA SER A 174 39.18 23.69 -7.03
C SER A 174 38.71 22.88 -8.23
N ASN A 175 38.22 23.52 -9.29
CA ASN A 175 37.57 22.85 -10.43
C ASN A 175 37.81 23.50 -11.80
N ASN A 176 38.78 24.41 -11.94
CA ASN A 176 39.15 25.13 -13.18
C ASN A 176 39.93 24.30 -14.21
N SER A 177 39.62 23.01 -14.33
CA SER A 177 40.15 22.12 -15.37
C SER A 177 39.03 21.52 -16.21
N LEU A 178 39.35 20.91 -17.36
CA LEU A 178 38.35 20.23 -18.19
C LEU A 178 37.62 19.11 -17.41
N SER A 179 38.36 18.34 -16.60
CA SER A 179 37.78 17.33 -15.70
C SER A 179 36.95 17.95 -14.58
N GLY A 180 37.43 19.04 -13.98
CA GLY A 180 36.71 19.77 -12.94
C GLY A 180 35.38 20.34 -13.43
N LEU A 181 35.34 20.89 -14.65
CA LEU A 181 34.12 21.38 -15.28
C LEU A 181 33.11 20.27 -15.56
N ARG A 182 33.55 19.14 -16.11
CA ARG A 182 32.71 17.95 -16.30
C ARG A 182 32.05 17.54 -14.98
N ASP A 183 32.85 17.42 -13.94
CA ASP A 183 32.39 16.96 -12.63
C ASP A 183 31.44 17.99 -11.98
N ALA A 184 31.72 19.28 -12.14
CA ALA A 184 30.86 20.36 -11.68
C ALA A 184 29.48 20.35 -12.37
N ILE A 185 29.43 20.19 -13.70
CA ILE A 185 28.17 20.09 -14.46
C ILE A 185 27.37 18.87 -14.01
N ASN A 186 28.00 17.70 -13.97
CA ASN A 186 27.30 16.46 -13.59
C ASN A 186 26.82 16.49 -12.13
N LYS A 187 27.58 17.12 -11.22
CA LYS A 187 27.19 17.29 -9.82
C LYS A 187 26.04 18.29 -9.64
N ALA A 188 25.93 19.29 -10.51
CA ALA A 188 24.85 20.27 -10.44
C ALA A 188 23.47 19.66 -10.78
N ASN A 189 23.43 18.55 -11.53
CA ASN A 189 22.19 17.84 -11.91
C ASN A 189 21.13 18.75 -12.56
N ILE A 190 21.59 19.66 -13.43
CA ILE A 190 20.80 20.70 -14.10
C ILE A 190 20.28 20.25 -15.48
N GLY A 191 19.94 18.97 -15.64
CA GLY A 191 19.38 18.45 -16.89
C GLY A 191 20.35 18.32 -18.07
N VAL A 192 21.64 18.60 -17.87
CA VAL A 192 22.72 18.42 -18.85
C VAL A 192 23.77 17.49 -18.26
N SER A 193 24.29 16.57 -19.09
CA SER A 193 25.39 15.67 -18.76
C SER A 193 26.63 16.08 -19.53
N ALA A 194 27.78 16.11 -18.85
CA ALA A 194 29.08 16.39 -19.45
C ALA A 194 29.95 15.13 -19.48
N SER A 195 30.69 14.95 -20.58
CA SER A 195 31.68 13.88 -20.75
C SER A 195 32.91 14.42 -21.48
N ILE A 196 34.05 13.75 -21.33
CA ILE A 196 35.27 14.09 -22.05
C ILE A 196 35.53 12.99 -23.08
N VAL A 197 35.62 13.40 -24.34
CA VAL A 197 35.93 12.50 -25.46
C VAL A 197 37.36 12.78 -25.91
N GLY A 198 38.20 11.74 -25.95
CA GLY A 198 39.55 11.80 -26.50
C GLY A 198 39.60 11.21 -27.91
N ASP A 199 40.25 11.89 -28.85
CA ASP A 199 40.45 11.43 -30.23
C ASP A 199 41.84 10.79 -30.46
N GLY A 200 42.57 10.52 -29.37
CA GLY A 200 43.90 9.91 -29.37
C GLY A 200 45.06 10.92 -29.28
N SER A 201 44.81 12.22 -29.49
CA SER A 201 45.82 13.28 -29.33
C SER A 201 45.28 14.55 -28.68
N SER A 202 43.96 14.71 -28.60
CA SER A 202 43.29 15.84 -27.98
C SER A 202 42.03 15.40 -27.24
N TYR A 203 41.55 16.27 -26.35
CA TYR A 203 40.36 16.07 -25.54
C TYR A 203 39.33 17.15 -25.87
N ARG A 204 38.05 16.79 -25.85
CA ARG A 204 36.92 17.72 -25.99
C ARG A 204 35.89 17.45 -24.90
N LEU A 205 35.25 18.51 -24.41
CA LEU A 205 34.05 18.37 -23.59
C LEU A 205 32.85 18.17 -24.52
N LEU A 206 32.08 17.13 -24.25
CA LEU A 206 30.80 16.85 -24.89
C LEU A 206 29.70 17.06 -23.85
N LEU A 207 28.80 17.99 -24.13
CA LEU A 207 27.60 18.24 -23.33
C LEU A 207 26.40 17.65 -24.06
N THR A 208 25.58 16.89 -23.33
CA THR A 208 24.38 16.24 -23.87
C THR A 208 23.21 16.53 -22.97
N SER A 209 22.10 16.99 -23.56
CA SER A 209 20.86 17.21 -22.83
C SER A 209 19.94 15.98 -22.86
N LYS A 210 18.80 16.07 -22.19
CA LYS A 210 17.71 15.11 -22.40
C LYS A 210 17.14 15.25 -23.82
N SER A 211 16.48 14.21 -24.32
CA SER A 211 15.85 14.26 -25.64
C SER A 211 14.73 15.29 -25.69
N GLY A 212 14.43 15.83 -26.87
CA GLY A 212 13.35 16.80 -27.09
C GLY A 212 13.83 18.19 -27.47
N ALA A 213 13.03 18.91 -28.25
CA ALA A 213 13.36 20.22 -28.80
C ALA A 213 13.44 21.33 -27.73
N LYS A 214 12.73 21.17 -26.61
CA LYS A 214 12.73 22.12 -25.49
C LYS A 214 13.79 21.84 -24.41
N ASN A 215 14.63 20.83 -24.65
CA ASN A 215 15.72 20.48 -23.75
C ASN A 215 17.06 20.92 -24.34
N GLU A 216 17.08 21.86 -25.28
CA GLU A 216 18.31 22.40 -25.83
C GLU A 216 18.98 23.36 -24.86
N ILE A 217 20.30 23.48 -25.00
CA ILE A 217 21.21 24.09 -24.06
C ILE A 217 21.56 25.49 -24.57
N GLU A 218 21.46 26.46 -23.68
CA GLU A 218 22.11 27.76 -23.82
C GLU A 218 23.11 27.95 -22.69
N ILE A 219 24.31 28.43 -23.02
CA ILE A 219 25.41 28.63 -22.08
C ILE A 219 25.92 30.06 -22.18
N THR A 220 25.93 30.74 -21.04
CA THR A 220 26.53 32.07 -20.89
C THR A 220 27.60 32.03 -19.79
N ALA A 221 28.84 32.35 -20.18
CA ALA A 221 30.00 32.44 -19.32
C ALA A 221 30.23 33.90 -18.91
N ALA A 222 30.43 34.13 -17.61
CA ALA A 222 30.95 35.38 -17.06
C ALA A 222 32.30 35.09 -16.39
N GLU A 223 33.38 35.67 -16.91
CA GLU A 223 34.75 35.38 -16.47
C GLU A 223 35.17 36.23 -15.26
N THR A 224 36.00 35.64 -14.39
CA THR A 224 36.69 36.40 -13.34
C THR A 224 37.87 37.17 -13.94
N ALA A 225 37.99 38.45 -13.59
CA ALA A 225 39.08 39.30 -14.06
C ALA A 225 40.47 38.67 -13.76
N GLY A 226 41.32 38.56 -14.79
CA GLY A 226 42.66 37.98 -14.68
C GLY A 226 42.73 36.45 -14.79
N SER A 227 41.63 35.75 -15.11
CA SER A 227 41.62 34.30 -15.37
C SER A 227 40.71 33.93 -16.56
N PRO A 228 41.02 34.43 -17.79
CA PRO A 228 40.19 34.18 -18.97
C PRO A 228 40.29 32.73 -19.47
N GLY A 229 39.28 32.28 -20.21
CA GLY A 229 39.21 30.96 -20.84
C GLY A 229 37.81 30.36 -20.85
N LEU A 230 36.96 30.75 -19.89
CA LEU A 230 35.63 30.17 -19.69
C LEU A 230 34.64 30.60 -20.79
N ALA A 231 34.87 31.76 -21.41
CA ALA A 231 34.10 32.24 -22.56
C ALA A 231 34.18 31.31 -23.78
N SER A 232 35.17 30.41 -23.85
CA SER A 232 35.25 29.38 -24.90
C SER A 232 34.09 28.38 -24.87
N PHE A 233 33.32 28.32 -23.78
CA PHE A 233 32.14 27.48 -23.63
C PHE A 233 30.82 28.21 -23.91
N ASN A 234 30.85 29.47 -24.36
CA ASN A 234 29.64 30.21 -24.71
C ASN A 234 28.87 29.55 -25.85
N PHE A 235 27.56 29.44 -25.66
CA PHE A 235 26.59 29.04 -26.67
C PHE A 235 25.26 29.77 -26.38
N ASN A 236 25.17 31.01 -26.84
CA ASN A 236 24.01 31.89 -26.67
C ASN A 236 23.67 32.62 -27.98
N GLU A 237 22.63 33.46 -27.96
CA GLU A 237 22.09 34.14 -29.16
C GLU A 237 23.15 34.95 -29.92
N THR A 238 24.18 35.43 -29.20
CA THR A 238 25.23 36.29 -29.74
C THR A 238 26.56 35.57 -30.00
N THR A 239 26.88 34.53 -29.23
CA THR A 239 28.19 33.85 -29.24
C THR A 239 28.06 32.34 -29.21
N ARG A 240 28.66 31.65 -30.21
CA ARG A 240 28.63 30.17 -30.36
C ARG A 240 30.04 29.59 -30.51
N ASN A 241 30.73 29.47 -29.40
CA ASN A 241 32.07 28.88 -29.38
C ASN A 241 32.00 27.34 -29.31
N LEU A 242 30.87 26.78 -28.86
CA LEU A 242 30.57 25.35 -28.97
C LEU A 242 29.98 25.01 -30.34
N SER A 243 30.28 23.81 -30.82
CA SER A 243 29.72 23.25 -32.05
C SER A 243 28.60 22.26 -31.75
N GLN A 244 27.43 22.45 -32.35
CA GLN A 244 26.32 21.52 -32.26
C GLN A 244 26.55 20.31 -33.16
N GLN A 245 26.69 19.13 -32.55
CA GLN A 245 26.85 17.85 -33.25
C GLN A 245 25.49 17.21 -33.57
N GLN A 246 24.49 17.46 -32.72
CA GLN A 246 23.14 16.95 -32.86
C GLN A 246 22.15 17.94 -32.26
N GLU A 247 21.02 18.15 -32.94
CA GLU A 247 19.90 18.99 -32.48
C GLU A 247 18.97 18.20 -31.55
N GLY A 248 18.34 18.89 -30.60
CA GLY A 248 17.26 18.32 -29.80
C GLY A 248 15.99 18.21 -30.63
N LEU A 249 15.40 17.02 -30.77
CA LEU A 249 14.17 16.83 -31.53
C LEU A 249 13.14 16.07 -30.70
N ASP A 250 11.86 16.41 -30.87
CA ASP A 250 10.75 15.66 -30.29
C ASP A 250 10.44 14.39 -31.11
N ALA A 251 9.95 13.35 -30.44
CA ALA A 251 9.27 12.24 -31.08
C ALA A 251 7.96 12.73 -31.69
N LYS A 252 7.64 12.26 -32.90
CA LYS A 252 6.39 12.56 -33.61
C LYS A 252 5.69 11.26 -33.94
N VAL A 253 4.51 11.07 -33.38
CA VAL A 253 3.70 9.86 -33.56
C VAL A 253 2.31 10.28 -34.01
N ARG A 254 1.73 9.55 -34.97
CA ARG A 254 0.30 9.67 -35.27
C ARG A 254 -0.47 8.55 -34.60
N VAL A 255 -1.52 8.92 -33.89
CA VAL A 255 -2.49 7.98 -33.30
C VAL A 255 -3.83 8.20 -33.99
N ASN A 256 -4.30 7.20 -34.74
CA ASN A 256 -5.51 7.31 -35.57
C ASN A 256 -5.50 8.56 -36.47
N GLY A 257 -4.32 8.92 -36.99
CA GLY A 257 -4.11 10.10 -37.83
C GLY A 257 -3.79 11.40 -37.08
N LEU A 258 -4.10 11.51 -35.78
CA LEU A 258 -3.77 12.68 -34.97
C LEU A 258 -2.27 12.72 -34.67
N LEU A 259 -1.59 13.77 -35.11
CA LEU A 259 -0.17 13.98 -34.82
C LEU A 259 0.00 14.47 -33.38
N VAL A 260 0.84 13.78 -32.62
CA VAL A 260 1.27 14.17 -31.27
C VAL A 260 2.80 14.23 -31.22
N SER A 261 3.33 15.16 -30.44
CA SER A 261 4.76 15.27 -30.16
C SER A 261 5.07 15.02 -28.69
N ARG A 262 6.22 14.40 -28.41
CA ARG A 262 6.73 14.17 -27.06
C ARG A 262 8.24 14.34 -27.05
N GLU A 263 8.77 14.89 -25.97
CA GLU A 263 10.22 15.07 -25.80
C GLU A 263 10.98 13.75 -25.59
N THR A 264 10.27 12.67 -25.27
CA THR A 264 10.85 11.36 -24.92
C THR A 264 10.35 10.27 -25.86
N ASN A 265 11.18 9.25 -26.07
CA ASN A 265 10.80 8.03 -26.79
C ASN A 265 9.97 7.05 -25.95
N GLN A 266 9.80 7.31 -24.65
CA GLN A 266 8.88 6.57 -23.79
C GLN A 266 7.55 7.30 -23.73
N ILE A 267 6.56 6.80 -24.47
CA ILE A 267 5.25 7.42 -24.59
C ILE A 267 4.31 6.81 -23.55
N LYS A 268 3.79 7.63 -22.63
CA LYS A 268 3.00 7.16 -21.47
C LYS A 268 1.60 7.77 -21.36
N ASP A 269 1.33 8.81 -22.13
CA ASP A 269 0.21 9.73 -21.91
C ASP A 269 -0.58 10.03 -23.19
N VAL A 270 -0.23 9.41 -24.31
CA VAL A 270 -0.90 9.63 -25.60
C VAL A 270 -2.18 8.81 -25.70
N VAL A 271 -2.15 7.56 -25.28
CA VAL A 271 -3.32 6.68 -25.16
C VAL A 271 -3.43 6.31 -23.69
N ASP A 272 -4.52 6.70 -23.03
CA ASP A 272 -4.68 6.45 -21.60
C ASP A 272 -4.64 4.93 -21.32
N GLY A 273 -3.74 4.53 -20.42
CA GLY A 273 -3.50 3.13 -20.08
C GLY A 273 -2.63 2.34 -21.05
N LEU A 274 -2.06 2.94 -22.10
CA LEU A 274 -1.10 2.29 -23.00
C LEU A 274 0.24 3.03 -22.97
N GLU A 275 1.29 2.34 -22.53
CA GLU A 275 2.66 2.85 -22.57
C GLU A 275 3.48 2.07 -23.60
N PHE A 276 4.28 2.79 -24.40
CA PHE A 276 5.10 2.20 -25.45
C PHE A 276 6.39 2.98 -25.69
N ASP A 277 7.43 2.25 -26.05
CA ASP A 277 8.73 2.81 -26.37
C ASP A 277 8.94 2.85 -27.89
N LEU A 278 9.57 3.92 -28.36
CA LEU A 278 9.92 4.14 -29.75
C LEU A 278 11.41 3.81 -29.98
N PHE A 279 11.69 3.01 -30.99
CA PHE A 279 13.06 2.61 -31.36
C PHE A 279 13.48 3.13 -32.72
N ALA A 280 12.54 3.24 -33.66
CA ALA A 280 12.82 3.69 -35.02
C ALA A 280 11.61 4.43 -35.62
N ALA A 281 11.86 5.23 -36.64
CA ALA A 281 10.84 5.96 -37.38
C ALA A 281 10.68 5.39 -38.81
N SER A 282 9.46 5.45 -39.33
CA SER A 282 9.12 5.05 -40.70
C SER A 282 7.97 5.89 -41.23
N LEU A 283 8.15 6.47 -42.42
CA LEU A 283 7.11 7.29 -43.06
C LEU A 283 6.02 6.45 -43.75
N THR A 284 6.22 5.15 -43.91
CA THR A 284 5.34 4.25 -44.67
C THR A 284 4.67 3.18 -43.82
N GLU A 285 5.33 2.69 -42.77
CA GLU A 285 4.79 1.63 -41.90
C GLU A 285 3.80 2.23 -40.89
N THR A 286 2.68 1.54 -40.69
CA THR A 286 1.68 1.86 -39.66
C THR A 286 1.38 0.59 -38.89
N VAL A 287 1.50 0.64 -37.57
CA VAL A 287 1.31 -0.48 -36.65
C VAL A 287 -0.11 -0.43 -36.12
N SER A 288 -0.90 -1.48 -36.37
CA SER A 288 -2.26 -1.60 -35.84
C SER A 288 -2.24 -2.34 -34.51
N VAL A 289 -2.49 -1.64 -33.42
CA VAL A 289 -2.55 -2.18 -32.07
C VAL A 289 -4.01 -2.38 -31.68
N THR A 290 -4.41 -3.60 -31.34
CA THR A 290 -5.77 -3.91 -30.90
C THR A 290 -5.78 -4.26 -29.42
N ILE A 291 -6.60 -3.53 -28.65
CA ILE A 291 -6.82 -3.77 -27.22
C ILE A 291 -8.19 -4.44 -27.07
N ASN A 292 -8.22 -5.64 -26.49
CA ASN A 292 -9.43 -6.39 -26.22
C ASN A 292 -9.66 -6.53 -24.70
N GLU A 293 -10.91 -6.75 -24.30
CA GLU A 293 -11.20 -7.17 -22.92
C GLU A 293 -10.68 -8.60 -22.70
N ASP A 294 -9.92 -8.81 -21.64
CA ASP A 294 -9.47 -10.14 -21.23
C ASP A 294 -10.35 -10.67 -20.09
N LYS A 295 -11.41 -11.36 -20.46
CA LYS A 295 -12.35 -11.98 -19.52
C LYS A 295 -11.79 -13.24 -18.85
N SER A 296 -10.73 -13.83 -19.40
CA SER A 296 -10.18 -15.11 -18.94
C SER A 296 -9.56 -15.00 -17.54
N ILE A 297 -8.97 -13.84 -17.23
CA ILE A 297 -8.37 -13.56 -15.92
C ILE A 297 -9.44 -13.55 -14.82
N ALA A 298 -10.57 -12.85 -15.07
CA ALA A 298 -11.70 -12.83 -14.15
C ALA A 298 -12.37 -14.22 -14.04
N GLU A 299 -12.57 -14.91 -15.16
CA GLU A 299 -13.10 -16.28 -15.17
C GLU A 299 -12.26 -17.20 -14.28
N LYS A 300 -10.93 -17.17 -14.46
CA LYS A 300 -9.99 -17.96 -13.66
C LYS A 300 -10.09 -17.61 -12.18
N ALA A 301 -10.11 -16.32 -11.83
CA ALA A 301 -10.21 -15.89 -10.43
C ALA A 301 -11.49 -16.41 -9.77
N ILE A 302 -12.62 -16.42 -10.48
CA ILE A 302 -13.90 -16.97 -9.97
C ILE A 302 -13.80 -18.48 -9.75
N ARG A 303 -13.21 -19.22 -10.69
CA ARG A 303 -13.00 -20.67 -10.56
C ARG A 303 -12.05 -21.02 -9.42
N ASP A 304 -10.98 -20.25 -9.26
CA ASP A 304 -10.02 -20.40 -8.17
C ASP A 304 -10.69 -20.15 -6.81
N PHE A 305 -11.58 -19.17 -6.71
CA PHE A 305 -12.37 -18.94 -5.50
C PHE A 305 -13.30 -20.10 -5.16
N VAL A 306 -14.05 -20.63 -6.14
CA VAL A 306 -14.93 -21.79 -5.92
C VAL A 306 -14.10 -23.00 -5.45
N THR A 307 -12.93 -23.22 -6.05
CA THR A 307 -11.99 -24.26 -5.64
C THR A 307 -11.50 -24.04 -4.21
N ALA A 308 -11.04 -22.82 -3.88
CA ALA A 308 -10.56 -22.46 -2.55
C ALA A 308 -11.64 -22.63 -1.48
N TYR A 309 -12.88 -22.25 -1.78
CA TYR A 309 -14.03 -22.48 -0.89
C TYR A 309 -14.30 -23.97 -0.66
N ASN A 310 -14.29 -24.78 -1.71
CA ASN A 310 -14.55 -26.22 -1.58
C ASN A 310 -13.45 -26.92 -0.77
N THR A 311 -12.19 -26.51 -0.95
CA THR A 311 -11.07 -26.95 -0.10
C THR A 311 -11.27 -26.51 1.35
N PHE A 312 -11.58 -25.23 1.58
CA PHE A 312 -11.88 -24.69 2.91
C PHE A 312 -12.99 -25.47 3.61
N LYS A 313 -14.12 -25.72 2.91
CA LYS A 313 -15.23 -26.50 3.43
C LYS A 313 -14.75 -27.88 3.87
N THR A 314 -14.03 -28.58 3.01
CA THR A 314 -13.54 -29.94 3.28
C THR A 314 -12.58 -29.97 4.47
N GLU A 315 -11.64 -29.03 4.54
CA GLU A 315 -10.68 -28.92 5.65
C GLU A 315 -11.39 -28.60 6.97
N VAL A 316 -12.32 -27.63 6.97
CA VAL A 316 -12.99 -27.18 8.20
C VAL A 316 -14.09 -28.14 8.67
N GLU A 317 -14.77 -28.84 7.77
CA GLU A 317 -15.78 -29.85 8.11
C GLU A 317 -15.19 -30.99 8.96
N LYS A 318 -13.91 -31.35 8.73
CA LYS A 318 -13.19 -32.28 9.60
C LYS A 318 -12.96 -31.74 11.03
N LEU A 319 -12.92 -30.42 11.21
CA LEU A 319 -12.67 -29.78 12.50
C LEU A 319 -13.96 -29.54 13.29
N VAL A 320 -15.03 -29.10 12.60
CA VAL A 320 -16.31 -28.69 13.22
C VAL A 320 -17.43 -29.73 13.07
N GLY A 321 -17.18 -30.80 12.31
CA GLY A 321 -18.15 -31.84 12.00
C GLY A 321 -17.61 -33.23 12.32
N TYR A 322 -18.08 -34.21 11.55
CA TYR A 322 -17.63 -35.60 11.65
C TYR A 322 -16.50 -35.84 10.65
N ASP A 323 -15.33 -36.24 11.14
CA ASP A 323 -14.22 -36.64 10.30
C ASP A 323 -14.40 -38.10 9.88
N THR A 324 -14.78 -38.31 8.62
CA THR A 324 -14.99 -39.65 8.05
C THR A 324 -13.71 -40.49 7.99
N GLU A 325 -12.53 -39.85 7.97
CA GLU A 325 -11.23 -40.52 7.90
C GLU A 325 -10.85 -41.10 9.27
N LYS A 326 -11.05 -40.30 10.33
CA LYS A 326 -10.79 -40.71 11.72
C LYS A 326 -11.97 -41.45 12.36
N LYS A 327 -13.13 -41.45 11.71
CA LYS A 327 -14.42 -41.95 12.23
C LYS A 327 -14.79 -41.34 13.58
N ASP A 328 -14.44 -40.08 13.79
CA ASP A 328 -14.65 -39.35 15.05
C ASP A 328 -15.06 -37.90 14.78
N TYR A 329 -15.61 -37.22 15.79
CA TYR A 329 -15.94 -35.80 15.70
C TYR A 329 -14.69 -34.93 15.86
N GLY A 330 -14.58 -33.88 15.05
CA GLY A 330 -13.52 -32.89 15.18
C GLY A 330 -13.56 -32.16 16.52
N SER A 331 -12.43 -31.63 16.99
CA SER A 331 -12.34 -31.03 18.33
C SER A 331 -13.19 -29.78 18.50
N LEU A 332 -13.59 -29.14 17.40
CA LEU A 332 -14.37 -27.91 17.35
C LEU A 332 -15.88 -28.16 17.11
N HIS A 333 -16.35 -29.41 17.08
CA HIS A 333 -17.76 -29.70 16.76
C HIS A 333 -18.77 -29.03 17.69
N ARG A 334 -18.40 -28.81 18.96
CA ARG A 334 -19.22 -28.09 19.96
C ARG A 334 -18.85 -26.63 20.12
N ASP A 335 -17.88 -26.13 19.36
CA ASP A 335 -17.45 -24.75 19.50
C ASP A 335 -18.45 -23.81 18.82
N SER A 336 -19.00 -22.88 19.59
CA SER A 336 -20.02 -21.94 19.10
C SER A 336 -19.46 -20.92 18.11
N LEU A 337 -18.19 -20.52 18.25
CA LEU A 337 -17.55 -19.53 17.38
C LEU A 337 -17.35 -20.13 15.99
N SER A 338 -16.79 -21.33 15.91
CA SER A 338 -16.57 -22.04 14.65
C SER A 338 -17.90 -22.33 13.93
N ASN A 339 -18.94 -22.73 14.67
CA ASN A 339 -20.26 -22.95 14.09
C ASN A 339 -20.95 -21.65 13.61
N ASN A 340 -20.77 -20.53 14.33
CA ASN A 340 -21.26 -19.22 13.89
C ASN A 340 -20.55 -18.74 12.63
N LEU A 341 -19.22 -18.92 12.56
CA LEU A 341 -18.43 -18.59 11.39
C LEU A 341 -18.93 -19.33 10.14
N MET A 342 -19.15 -20.65 10.24
CA MET A 342 -19.65 -21.45 9.13
C MET A 342 -21.04 -21.00 8.66
N ARG A 343 -21.93 -20.63 9.59
CA ARG A 343 -23.22 -20.02 9.25
C ARG A 343 -23.05 -18.67 8.56
N GLY A 344 -22.15 -17.83 9.05
CA GLY A 344 -21.83 -16.53 8.46
C GLY A 344 -21.35 -16.66 7.02
N ILE A 345 -20.39 -17.55 6.75
CA ILE A 345 -19.86 -17.78 5.41
C ILE A 345 -20.97 -18.26 4.47
N ARG A 346 -21.79 -19.24 4.90
CA ARG A 346 -22.94 -19.73 4.11
C ARG A 346 -23.98 -18.65 3.85
N SER A 347 -24.25 -17.79 4.84
CA SER A 347 -25.17 -16.66 4.68
C SER A 347 -24.63 -15.66 3.65
N THR A 348 -23.33 -15.34 3.68
CA THR A 348 -22.70 -14.43 2.70
C THR A 348 -22.71 -15.01 1.29
N LEU A 349 -22.54 -16.32 1.14
CA LEU A 349 -22.59 -17.01 -0.17
C LEU A 349 -23.98 -17.03 -0.81
N SER A 350 -25.03 -17.10 0.01
CA SER A 350 -26.41 -17.20 -0.45
C SER A 350 -27.15 -15.85 -0.50
N ALA A 351 -26.68 -14.85 0.25
CA ALA A 351 -27.29 -13.53 0.30
C ALA A 351 -27.08 -12.72 -0.99
N ALA A 352 -28.01 -11.81 -1.26
CA ALA A 352 -27.79 -10.75 -2.23
C ALA A 352 -26.78 -9.73 -1.69
N VAL A 353 -25.86 -9.28 -2.54
CA VAL A 353 -24.85 -8.27 -2.23
C VAL A 353 -25.54 -6.92 -2.04
N PRO A 354 -25.46 -6.30 -0.85
CA PRO A 354 -26.11 -5.03 -0.58
C PRO A 354 -25.55 -3.90 -1.46
N GLY A 355 -26.40 -2.95 -1.85
CA GLY A 355 -26.01 -1.81 -2.69
C GLY A 355 -25.97 -2.11 -4.20
N LEU A 356 -26.33 -3.33 -4.62
CA LEU A 356 -26.58 -3.65 -6.03
C LEU A 356 -28.08 -3.65 -6.31
N SER A 357 -28.51 -2.91 -7.33
CA SER A 357 -29.90 -2.87 -7.81
C SER A 357 -29.92 -3.20 -9.31
N GLY A 358 -30.53 -4.32 -9.68
CA GLY A 358 -30.60 -4.82 -11.06
C GLY A 358 -29.40 -5.69 -11.47
N GLY A 359 -29.61 -6.57 -12.45
CA GLY A 359 -28.59 -7.50 -12.94
C GLY A 359 -28.30 -8.64 -11.96
N PHE A 360 -27.02 -8.98 -11.77
CA PHE A 360 -26.57 -10.02 -10.85
C PHE A 360 -26.37 -9.47 -9.44
N THR A 361 -27.21 -9.91 -8.51
CA THR A 361 -27.12 -9.49 -7.10
C THR A 361 -26.59 -10.60 -6.20
N SER A 362 -26.52 -11.85 -6.66
CA SER A 362 -26.01 -12.99 -5.89
C SER A 362 -25.18 -13.94 -6.75
N LEU A 363 -24.36 -14.79 -6.12
CA LEU A 363 -23.57 -15.82 -6.81
C LEU A 363 -24.45 -16.79 -7.61
N SER A 364 -25.67 -17.05 -7.15
CA SER A 364 -26.61 -17.91 -7.85
C SER A 364 -27.04 -17.35 -9.22
N ASN A 365 -27.08 -16.03 -9.37
CA ASN A 365 -27.41 -15.39 -10.65
C ASN A 365 -26.28 -15.53 -11.69
N LEU A 366 -25.05 -15.80 -11.22
CA LEU A 366 -23.87 -16.06 -12.03
C LEU A 366 -23.73 -17.55 -12.41
N GLY A 367 -24.64 -18.42 -11.96
CA GLY A 367 -24.55 -19.86 -12.16
C GLY A 367 -23.64 -20.57 -11.15
N ILE A 368 -23.25 -19.91 -10.05
CA ILE A 368 -22.53 -20.55 -8.94
C ILE A 368 -23.56 -20.97 -7.90
N ARG A 369 -23.78 -22.28 -7.76
CA ARG A 369 -24.83 -22.85 -6.89
C ARG A 369 -24.21 -23.55 -5.69
N THR A 370 -24.94 -23.54 -4.58
CA THR A 370 -24.61 -24.32 -3.40
C THR A 370 -25.33 -25.66 -3.47
N GLU A 371 -24.59 -26.76 -3.38
CA GLU A 371 -25.11 -28.12 -3.32
C GLU A 371 -25.65 -28.46 -1.93
N LEU A 372 -26.37 -29.59 -1.81
CA LEU A 372 -26.97 -30.04 -0.53
C LEU A 372 -25.95 -30.27 0.58
N ASP A 373 -24.72 -30.66 0.21
CA ASP A 373 -23.63 -30.85 1.15
C ASP A 373 -22.98 -29.51 1.57
N GLY A 374 -23.36 -28.39 0.93
CA GLY A 374 -22.83 -27.06 1.15
C GLY A 374 -21.62 -26.70 0.26
N SER A 375 -21.19 -27.56 -0.67
CA SER A 375 -20.13 -27.24 -1.63
C SER A 375 -20.65 -26.29 -2.72
N LEU A 376 -19.74 -25.58 -3.40
CA LEU A 376 -20.07 -24.73 -4.54
C LEU A 376 -19.81 -25.47 -5.85
N LYS A 377 -20.75 -25.33 -6.78
CA LYS A 377 -20.65 -25.84 -8.15
C LYS A 377 -20.90 -24.72 -9.16
N ILE A 378 -20.07 -24.68 -10.19
CA ILE A 378 -20.27 -23.81 -11.35
C ILE A 378 -21.13 -24.55 -12.37
N VAL A 379 -22.28 -23.98 -12.70
CA VAL A 379 -23.14 -24.44 -13.78
C VAL A 379 -22.75 -23.72 -15.06
N GLU A 380 -21.98 -24.40 -15.91
CA GLU A 380 -21.43 -23.83 -17.16
C GLU A 380 -22.53 -23.35 -18.11
N THR A 381 -23.56 -24.16 -18.33
CA THR A 381 -24.62 -23.91 -19.31
C THR A 381 -25.99 -24.08 -18.66
N GLU A 382 -26.75 -23.00 -18.59
CA GLU A 382 -28.13 -22.98 -18.11
C GLU A 382 -28.85 -21.79 -18.75
N GLY A 383 -29.39 -21.97 -19.97
CA GLY A 383 -30.02 -20.90 -20.74
C GLY A 383 -29.12 -19.65 -20.89
N ASN A 384 -29.70 -18.46 -20.70
CA ASN A 384 -28.97 -17.17 -20.76
C ASN A 384 -28.33 -16.76 -19.42
N THR A 385 -28.41 -17.61 -18.38
CA THR A 385 -27.96 -17.30 -17.00
C THR A 385 -26.87 -18.25 -16.50
N GLY A 386 -26.45 -19.22 -17.31
CA GLY A 386 -25.29 -20.07 -16.99
C GLY A 386 -23.99 -19.26 -16.94
N PHE A 387 -22.98 -19.80 -16.26
CA PHE A 387 -21.71 -19.11 -16.02
C PHE A 387 -21.04 -18.58 -17.29
N ARG A 388 -21.09 -19.36 -18.39
CA ARG A 388 -20.55 -18.95 -19.69
C ARG A 388 -21.29 -17.73 -20.26
N ALA A 389 -22.63 -17.77 -20.28
CA ALA A 389 -23.45 -16.66 -20.77
C ALA A 389 -23.31 -15.40 -19.91
N ALA A 390 -23.10 -15.56 -18.61
CA ALA A 390 -22.82 -14.47 -17.70
C ALA A 390 -21.49 -13.78 -18.01
N ILE A 391 -20.41 -14.54 -18.22
CA ILE A 391 -19.10 -14.01 -18.59
C ILE A 391 -19.10 -13.39 -19.99
N ASP A 392 -19.69 -14.06 -20.97
CA ASP A 392 -19.60 -13.62 -22.37
C ASP A 392 -20.49 -12.41 -22.65
N ASN A 393 -21.75 -12.42 -22.18
CA ASN A 393 -22.75 -11.42 -22.56
C ASN A 393 -23.05 -10.38 -21.47
N ASN A 394 -22.75 -10.69 -20.19
CA ASN A 394 -23.15 -9.89 -19.04
C ASN A 394 -21.97 -9.55 -18.11
N PHE A 395 -20.77 -9.46 -18.67
CA PHE A 395 -19.52 -9.34 -17.90
C PHE A 395 -19.50 -8.16 -16.92
N SER A 396 -20.11 -7.03 -17.28
CA SER A 396 -20.23 -5.86 -16.40
C SER A 396 -21.00 -6.18 -15.11
N PHE A 397 -22.09 -6.96 -15.20
CA PHE A 397 -22.82 -7.42 -14.04
C PHE A 397 -22.04 -8.44 -13.22
N VAL A 398 -21.19 -9.26 -13.85
CA VAL A 398 -20.26 -10.15 -13.14
C VAL A 398 -19.26 -9.34 -12.33
N ARG A 399 -18.61 -8.34 -12.94
CA ARG A 399 -17.69 -7.44 -12.24
C ARG A 399 -18.36 -6.75 -11.07
N ASP A 400 -19.53 -6.15 -11.31
CA ASP A 400 -20.26 -5.37 -10.32
C ASP A 400 -20.68 -6.22 -9.10
N LEU A 401 -20.83 -7.55 -9.27
CA LEU A 401 -21.11 -8.48 -8.18
C LEU A 401 -19.93 -8.62 -7.21
N PHE A 402 -18.70 -8.66 -7.72
CA PHE A 402 -17.51 -8.95 -6.91
C PHE A 402 -16.77 -7.70 -6.44
N VAL A 403 -16.64 -6.70 -7.31
CA VAL A 403 -15.81 -5.51 -7.09
C VAL A 403 -16.62 -4.43 -6.37
N PRO A 404 -16.01 -3.66 -5.44
CA PRO A 404 -16.66 -2.50 -4.84
C PRO A 404 -17.13 -1.51 -5.90
N LYS A 405 -18.38 -1.07 -5.80
CA LYS A 405 -19.00 -0.15 -6.74
C LYS A 405 -19.59 1.05 -6.01
N THR A 406 -19.32 2.24 -6.53
CA THR A 406 -19.97 3.47 -6.12
C THR A 406 -20.76 4.02 -7.31
N SER A 407 -21.89 4.64 -7.04
CA SER A 407 -22.67 5.35 -8.06
C SER A 407 -23.33 6.56 -7.43
N SER A 408 -23.57 7.57 -8.25
CA SER A 408 -24.23 8.81 -7.87
C SER A 408 -25.34 9.10 -8.86
N THR A 409 -26.47 9.61 -8.39
CA THR A 409 -27.54 10.10 -9.26
C THR A 409 -27.19 11.44 -9.93
N VAL A 410 -26.09 12.09 -9.52
CA VAL A 410 -25.65 13.40 -10.03
C VAL A 410 -24.16 13.41 -10.36
N THR A 411 -23.77 14.10 -11.44
CA THR A 411 -22.36 14.17 -11.92
C THR A 411 -21.46 15.10 -11.11
N ASN A 412 -22.04 15.89 -10.21
CA ASN A 412 -21.31 16.88 -9.42
C ASN A 412 -20.96 16.37 -8.01
N ILE A 413 -21.35 15.14 -7.66
CA ILE A 413 -20.99 14.48 -6.40
C ILE A 413 -20.43 13.10 -6.76
N ASP A 414 -19.12 12.92 -6.59
CA ASP A 414 -18.41 11.69 -6.92
C ASP A 414 -17.82 11.06 -5.65
N VAL A 415 -18.02 9.76 -5.44
CA VAL A 415 -17.34 9.04 -4.35
C VAL A 415 -15.91 8.74 -4.78
N THR A 416 -14.95 9.32 -4.05
CA THR A 416 -13.53 9.23 -4.35
C THR A 416 -12.81 8.16 -3.54
N LYS A 417 -13.28 7.87 -2.32
CA LYS A 417 -12.70 6.85 -1.44
C LYS A 417 -13.79 6.20 -0.58
N PHE A 418 -13.51 5.00 -0.11
CA PHE A 418 -14.26 4.30 0.93
C PHE A 418 -13.26 3.63 1.87
N SER A 419 -13.70 3.27 3.07
CA SER A 419 -12.86 2.57 4.06
C SER A 419 -13.47 1.23 4.47
N ALA A 420 -12.82 0.49 5.37
CA ALA A 420 -13.39 -0.72 5.95
C ALA A 420 -14.70 -0.49 6.73
N LYS A 421 -14.91 0.73 7.24
CA LYS A 421 -16.10 1.10 8.03
C LYS A 421 -17.33 1.42 7.19
N SER A 422 -17.15 1.71 5.91
CA SER A 422 -18.25 2.10 5.02
C SER A 422 -19.24 0.95 4.86
N GLN A 423 -20.51 1.16 5.19
CA GLN A 423 -21.50 0.11 5.02
C GLN A 423 -22.11 0.22 3.63
N ALA A 424 -22.38 -0.92 2.99
CA ALA A 424 -23.06 -0.93 1.70
C ALA A 424 -24.52 -0.46 1.87
N GLY A 425 -25.01 0.34 0.94
CA GLY A 425 -26.32 0.98 1.01
C GLY A 425 -26.44 2.22 0.12
N SER A 426 -27.60 2.86 0.20
CA SER A 426 -27.89 4.14 -0.47
C SER A 426 -27.96 5.27 0.56
N TYR A 427 -27.40 6.42 0.18
CA TYR A 427 -27.16 7.56 1.03
C TYR A 427 -27.59 8.84 0.33
N ASP A 428 -28.56 9.56 0.88
CA ASP A 428 -28.98 10.86 0.36
C ASP A 428 -28.02 11.95 0.83
N VAL A 429 -27.47 12.69 -0.11
CA VAL A 429 -26.49 13.76 0.14
C VAL A 429 -27.12 15.09 -0.23
N VAL A 430 -27.03 16.05 0.68
CA VAL A 430 -27.51 17.43 0.46
C VAL A 430 -26.39 18.40 0.77
N ILE A 431 -26.08 19.27 -0.19
CA ILE A 431 -25.05 20.29 -0.08
C ILE A 431 -25.68 21.57 0.45
N THR A 432 -25.23 22.01 1.62
CA THR A 432 -25.70 23.22 2.31
C THR A 432 -24.74 24.40 2.12
N GLN A 433 -23.49 24.14 1.75
CA GLN A 433 -22.48 25.16 1.45
C GLN A 433 -21.61 24.71 0.27
N GLN A 434 -21.47 25.57 -0.74
CA GLN A 434 -20.63 25.29 -1.92
C GLN A 434 -19.15 25.43 -1.57
N PRO A 435 -18.28 24.54 -2.08
CA PRO A 435 -16.84 24.75 -1.96
C PRO A 435 -16.40 25.90 -2.88
N SER A 436 -15.48 26.74 -2.39
CA SER A 436 -14.85 27.79 -3.20
C SER A 436 -13.34 27.82 -3.02
N LYS A 437 -12.65 28.36 -4.03
CA LYS A 437 -11.20 28.59 -4.04
C LYS A 437 -10.88 29.97 -3.48
N GLY A 438 -9.74 30.10 -2.81
CA GLY A 438 -9.20 31.37 -2.35
C GLY A 438 -8.70 32.23 -3.50
N LYS A 439 -8.97 33.54 -3.43
CA LYS A 439 -8.65 34.49 -4.50
C LYS A 439 -8.08 35.79 -3.96
N TYR A 440 -7.01 36.26 -4.57
CA TYR A 440 -6.56 37.63 -4.47
C TYR A 440 -6.88 38.34 -5.79
N THR A 441 -7.61 39.46 -5.72
CA THR A 441 -7.96 40.28 -6.88
C THR A 441 -7.29 41.63 -6.71
N GLY A 442 -6.40 41.97 -7.64
CA GLY A 442 -5.76 43.28 -7.69
C GLY A 442 -6.72 44.41 -8.04
N ALA A 443 -6.19 45.64 -8.02
CA ALA A 443 -6.83 46.79 -8.63
C ALA A 443 -6.75 46.71 -10.17
N ALA A 444 -7.45 47.62 -10.85
CA ALA A 444 -7.28 47.76 -12.29
C ALA A 444 -5.84 48.19 -12.59
N MET A 445 -5.20 47.54 -13.56
CA MET A 445 -3.84 47.89 -13.98
C MET A 445 -3.80 49.32 -14.50
N VAL A 446 -2.76 50.07 -14.12
CA VAL A 446 -2.48 51.43 -14.61
C VAL A 446 -1.56 51.37 -15.83
N ALA A 447 -0.72 50.33 -15.91
CA ALA A 447 0.16 50.07 -17.03
C ALA A 447 -0.60 49.89 -18.35
N THR A 448 -0.05 50.47 -19.43
CA THR A 448 -0.53 50.27 -20.80
C THR A 448 0.28 49.18 -21.49
N PHE A 449 -0.36 48.42 -22.39
CA PHE A 449 0.31 47.39 -23.20
C PHE A 449 0.62 47.91 -24.60
N PRO A 450 1.79 47.57 -25.20
CA PRO A 450 2.80 46.64 -24.68
C PRO A 450 3.57 47.19 -23.47
N LEU A 451 3.80 46.34 -22.47
CA LEU A 451 4.47 46.68 -21.23
C LEU A 451 5.97 46.39 -21.34
N ASP A 452 6.82 47.41 -21.33
CA ASP A 452 8.27 47.29 -21.25
C ASP A 452 8.74 47.31 -19.78
N THR A 453 9.49 46.29 -19.35
CA THR A 453 10.06 46.20 -18.00
C THR A 453 11.45 46.81 -17.87
N THR A 454 11.99 47.44 -18.92
CA THR A 454 13.31 48.08 -18.88
C THR A 454 13.36 49.19 -17.82
N GLY A 455 14.29 49.08 -16.87
CA GLY A 455 14.48 50.06 -15.80
C GLY A 455 13.37 50.07 -14.73
N LYS A 456 12.45 49.09 -14.78
CA LYS A 456 11.38 48.89 -13.81
C LYS A 456 11.71 47.74 -12.88
N ASP A 457 11.31 47.85 -11.62
CA ASP A 457 11.52 46.83 -10.61
C ASP A 457 10.19 46.18 -10.23
N TYR A 458 9.86 45.03 -10.83
CA TYR A 458 8.62 44.29 -10.55
C TYR A 458 8.92 43.04 -9.71
N ASN A 459 9.13 43.26 -8.42
CA ASN A 459 9.41 42.20 -7.45
C ASN A 459 8.26 42.04 -6.47
N PHE A 460 7.93 40.81 -6.11
CA PHE A 460 6.94 40.54 -5.08
C PHE A 460 7.19 39.21 -4.37
N LYS A 461 6.53 39.03 -3.22
CA LYS A 461 6.36 37.73 -2.58
C LYS A 461 4.88 37.43 -2.45
N VAL A 462 4.54 36.17 -2.69
CA VAL A 462 3.18 35.66 -2.56
C VAL A 462 3.17 34.51 -1.56
N LYS A 463 2.11 34.48 -0.76
CA LYS A 463 1.78 33.37 0.12
C LYS A 463 0.58 32.63 -0.44
N VAL A 464 0.78 31.38 -0.80
CA VAL A 464 -0.24 30.49 -1.37
C VAL A 464 -0.55 29.40 -0.36
N ASP A 465 -1.79 29.35 0.12
CA ASP A 465 -2.31 28.34 1.05
C ASP A 465 -1.45 28.16 2.31
N GLY A 466 -0.81 29.23 2.76
CA GLY A 466 0.08 29.25 3.92
C GLY A 466 1.58 29.23 3.60
N THR A 467 1.97 28.90 2.37
CA THR A 467 3.37 28.80 1.93
C THR A 467 3.84 30.10 1.29
N GLU A 468 4.90 30.70 1.82
CA GLU A 468 5.49 31.93 1.26
C GLU A 468 6.55 31.60 0.19
N SER A 469 6.47 32.29 -0.95
CA SER A 469 7.46 32.19 -2.02
C SER A 469 8.80 32.83 -1.64
N ALA A 470 9.86 32.49 -2.36
CA ALA A 470 11.03 33.35 -2.45
C ALA A 470 10.65 34.70 -3.11
N LEU A 471 11.62 35.61 -3.20
CA LEU A 471 11.42 36.85 -3.95
C LEU A 471 11.22 36.49 -5.43
N ILE A 472 10.04 36.79 -5.96
CA ILE A 472 9.72 36.60 -7.37
C ILE A 472 10.01 37.91 -8.09
N THR A 473 10.76 37.82 -9.18
CA THR A 473 11.14 38.95 -10.03
C THR A 473 10.62 38.72 -11.44
N ILE A 474 9.80 39.63 -11.95
CA ILE A 474 9.44 39.64 -13.37
C ILE A 474 10.68 40.05 -14.17
N PRO A 475 11.11 39.30 -15.21
CA PRO A 475 12.33 39.59 -15.96
C PRO A 475 12.41 41.05 -16.45
N ALA A 476 13.55 41.70 -16.16
CA ALA A 476 13.85 43.05 -16.62
C ALA A 476 14.24 43.06 -18.11
N GLY A 477 13.95 44.14 -18.82
CA GLY A 477 14.29 44.30 -20.24
C GLY A 477 13.43 43.46 -21.19
N LYS A 478 12.27 42.98 -20.73
CA LYS A 478 11.31 42.20 -21.53
C LYS A 478 10.07 43.04 -21.83
N THR A 479 9.54 42.92 -23.03
CA THR A 479 8.29 43.57 -23.44
C THR A 479 7.16 42.53 -23.51
N TYR A 480 6.07 42.74 -22.78
CA TYR A 480 4.87 41.91 -22.83
C TYR A 480 3.80 42.56 -23.72
N ALA A 481 3.29 41.86 -24.72
CA ALA A 481 2.32 42.41 -25.68
C ALA A 481 0.92 42.58 -25.09
N SER A 482 0.56 41.80 -24.06
CA SER A 482 -0.76 41.86 -23.43
C SER A 482 -0.75 41.51 -21.94
N ALA A 483 -1.79 41.93 -21.23
CA ALA A 483 -1.98 41.55 -19.83
C ALA A 483 -2.09 40.04 -19.62
N SER A 484 -2.63 39.31 -20.60
CA SER A 484 -2.74 37.85 -20.53
C SER A 484 -1.37 37.17 -20.61
N GLU A 485 -0.45 37.74 -21.40
CA GLU A 485 0.93 37.26 -21.51
C GLU A 485 1.67 37.50 -20.19
N LEU A 486 1.53 38.69 -19.61
CA LEU A 486 2.07 39.01 -18.29
C LEU A 486 1.50 38.09 -17.20
N ALA A 487 0.18 37.84 -17.20
CA ALA A 487 -0.45 36.93 -16.25
C ALA A 487 0.12 35.50 -16.37
N THR A 488 0.40 35.04 -17.60
CA THR A 488 1.02 33.73 -17.85
C THR A 488 2.45 33.68 -17.32
N GLU A 489 3.23 34.75 -17.52
CA GLU A 489 4.58 34.87 -16.96
C GLU A 489 4.54 34.83 -15.42
N ILE A 490 3.71 35.67 -14.80
CA ILE A 490 3.55 35.73 -13.33
C ILE A 490 3.11 34.37 -12.78
N GLN A 491 2.16 33.71 -13.43
CA GLN A 491 1.73 32.36 -13.06
C GLN A 491 2.90 31.37 -13.09
N SER A 492 3.72 31.42 -14.15
CA SER A 492 4.89 30.55 -14.29
C SER A 492 5.89 30.80 -13.16
N LEU A 493 6.26 32.06 -12.93
CA LEU A 493 7.22 32.44 -11.89
C LEU A 493 6.77 32.00 -10.49
N ILE A 494 5.48 32.12 -10.17
CA ILE A 494 4.92 31.64 -8.89
C ILE A 494 4.98 30.11 -8.79
N ASN A 495 4.56 29.40 -9.84
CA ASN A 495 4.47 27.94 -9.79
C ASN A 495 5.85 27.25 -9.92
N LEU A 496 6.88 27.98 -10.35
CA LEU A 496 8.28 27.53 -10.41
C LEU A 496 9.07 27.83 -9.14
N ASP A 497 8.54 28.69 -8.27
CA ASP A 497 9.14 28.98 -6.98
C ASP A 497 9.38 27.69 -6.19
N THR A 498 10.58 27.59 -5.60
CA THR A 498 11.04 26.37 -4.92
C THR A 498 10.18 26.02 -3.71
N ASN A 499 9.71 27.02 -2.95
CA ASN A 499 8.86 26.79 -1.77
C ASN A 499 7.45 26.37 -2.19
N VAL A 500 6.86 27.09 -3.14
CA VAL A 500 5.52 26.80 -3.68
C VAL A 500 5.46 25.39 -4.30
N LYS A 501 6.46 25.04 -5.11
CA LYS A 501 6.58 23.71 -5.74
C LYS A 501 6.80 22.61 -4.72
N ALA A 502 7.66 22.82 -3.72
CA ALA A 502 7.86 21.86 -2.63
C ALA A 502 6.58 21.60 -1.82
N ALA A 503 5.77 22.64 -1.61
CA ALA A 503 4.47 22.55 -0.95
C ALA A 503 3.35 22.00 -1.84
N LYS A 504 3.62 21.73 -3.14
CA LYS A 504 2.63 21.30 -4.14
C LYS A 504 1.43 22.25 -4.24
N SER A 505 1.66 23.52 -3.94
CA SER A 505 0.67 24.58 -4.10
C SER A 505 0.77 25.13 -5.52
N THR A 506 -0.35 25.50 -6.12
CA THR A 506 -0.37 26.15 -7.43
C THR A 506 -1.38 27.28 -7.45
N VAL A 507 -1.09 28.28 -8.26
CA VAL A 507 -1.97 29.42 -8.51
C VAL A 507 -2.27 29.50 -10.00
N ALA A 508 -3.53 29.80 -10.30
CA ALA A 508 -3.94 30.29 -11.61
C ALA A 508 -3.99 31.82 -11.57
N VAL A 509 -3.29 32.49 -12.50
CA VAL A 509 -3.32 33.94 -12.65
C VAL A 509 -4.07 34.26 -13.94
N SER A 510 -5.12 35.07 -13.82
CA SER A 510 -5.98 35.46 -14.93
C SER A 510 -6.21 36.97 -14.94
N VAL A 511 -6.70 37.49 -16.06
CA VAL A 511 -7.10 38.90 -16.16
C VAL A 511 -8.61 38.95 -16.23
N ASP A 512 -9.24 39.60 -15.25
CA ASP A 512 -10.69 39.82 -15.21
C ASP A 512 -10.97 41.32 -15.10
N ALA A 513 -11.71 41.87 -16.07
CA ALA A 513 -12.01 43.31 -16.15
C ALA A 513 -10.78 44.24 -15.95
N GLY A 514 -9.62 43.86 -16.53
CA GLY A 514 -8.37 44.63 -16.42
C GLY A 514 -7.64 44.49 -15.07
N LYS A 515 -8.00 43.50 -14.24
CA LYS A 515 -7.38 43.20 -12.95
C LYS A 515 -6.68 41.85 -13.00
N LEU A 516 -5.52 41.75 -12.38
CA LEU A 516 -4.90 40.44 -12.13
C LEU A 516 -5.63 39.72 -11.00
N VAL A 517 -6.11 38.51 -11.28
CA VAL A 517 -6.81 37.64 -10.35
C VAL A 517 -5.99 36.38 -10.14
N PHE A 518 -5.48 36.23 -8.92
CA PHE A 518 -4.71 35.10 -8.46
C PHE A 518 -5.66 34.16 -7.72
N THR A 519 -5.87 32.96 -8.25
CA THR A 519 -6.75 31.96 -7.66
C THR A 519 -5.91 30.75 -7.25
N SER A 520 -5.93 30.37 -5.98
CA SER A 520 -5.32 29.11 -5.53
C SER A 520 -6.06 27.94 -6.19
N ASP A 521 -5.33 26.88 -6.53
CA ASP A 521 -5.97 25.67 -7.07
C ASP A 521 -6.64 24.79 -6.02
N ALA A 522 -6.32 24.99 -4.74
CA ALA A 522 -6.99 24.30 -3.65
C ALA A 522 -8.41 24.85 -3.42
N TYR A 523 -9.29 23.99 -2.93
CA TYR A 523 -10.59 24.42 -2.39
C TYR A 523 -10.51 24.53 -0.87
N GLY A 524 -11.41 25.31 -0.27
CA GLY A 524 -11.63 25.30 1.17
C GLY A 524 -11.15 26.53 1.90
N SER A 525 -11.39 26.55 3.21
CA SER A 525 -11.00 27.66 4.08
C SER A 525 -9.49 27.84 4.22
N SER A 526 -8.71 26.79 3.95
CA SER A 526 -7.25 26.87 3.87
C SER A 526 -6.75 27.44 2.55
N SER A 527 -7.60 27.47 1.51
CA SER A 527 -7.24 28.06 0.23
C SER A 527 -7.24 29.58 0.35
N LYS A 528 -6.07 30.21 0.19
CA LYS A 528 -5.89 31.65 0.32
C LYS A 528 -4.66 32.10 -0.45
N VAL A 529 -4.78 33.21 -1.16
CA VAL A 529 -3.65 33.90 -1.79
C VAL A 529 -3.43 35.24 -1.10
N GLU A 530 -2.20 35.56 -0.77
CA GLU A 530 -1.82 36.79 -0.07
C GLU A 530 -0.53 37.35 -0.67
N ILE A 531 -0.48 38.66 -0.89
CA ILE A 531 0.73 39.34 -1.36
C ILE A 531 1.44 39.92 -0.13
N SER A 532 2.60 39.36 0.22
CA SER A 532 3.32 39.67 1.47
C SER A 532 4.44 40.69 1.31
N ALA A 533 4.98 40.86 0.09
CA ALA A 533 5.95 41.89 -0.24
C ALA A 533 5.74 42.36 -1.70
N ILE A 534 5.98 43.64 -1.98
CA ILE A 534 6.00 44.21 -3.33
C ILE A 534 7.07 45.29 -3.43
N SER A 535 7.64 45.48 -4.61
CA SER A 535 8.39 46.69 -4.99
C SER A 535 7.43 47.83 -5.35
N THR A 536 7.98 49.03 -5.56
CA THR A 536 7.21 50.24 -5.85
C THR A 536 6.47 50.18 -7.19
N ASP A 537 7.11 49.62 -8.23
CA ASP A 537 6.49 49.57 -9.57
C ASP A 537 5.35 48.55 -9.66
N MET A 538 5.19 47.62 -8.71
CA MET A 538 4.06 46.67 -8.69
C MET A 538 2.68 47.36 -8.62
N ALA A 539 2.63 48.61 -8.17
CA ALA A 539 1.42 49.43 -8.23
C ALA A 539 0.93 49.66 -9.67
N ASP A 540 1.82 49.71 -10.66
CA ASP A 540 1.48 49.85 -12.09
C ASP A 540 0.64 48.65 -12.57
N LEU A 541 0.86 47.47 -11.96
CA LEU A 541 0.14 46.22 -12.23
C LEU A 541 -1.13 46.04 -11.38
N GLY A 542 -1.48 47.04 -10.56
CA GLY A 542 -2.62 46.96 -9.66
C GLY A 542 -2.44 45.97 -8.50
N ILE A 543 -1.22 45.58 -8.16
CA ILE A 543 -0.93 44.64 -7.08
C ILE A 543 -0.55 45.41 -5.82
N ALA A 544 -1.20 45.11 -4.70
CA ALA A 544 -1.00 45.75 -3.40
C ALA A 544 -0.74 44.71 -2.29
N LEU A 545 -0.04 45.11 -1.23
CA LEU A 545 0.11 44.27 -0.05
C LEU A 545 -1.26 43.96 0.56
N GLY A 546 -1.51 42.69 0.82
CA GLY A 546 -2.76 42.30 1.43
C GLY A 546 -3.16 40.86 1.15
N ALA A 547 -4.08 40.40 1.98
CA ALA A 547 -4.65 39.08 1.87
C ALA A 547 -5.90 39.08 0.99
N GLY A 548 -6.00 38.09 0.11
CA GLY A 548 -7.19 37.83 -0.66
C GLY A 548 -8.34 37.27 0.18
N THR A 549 -9.46 37.00 -0.49
CA THR A 549 -10.60 36.30 0.10
C THR A 549 -10.27 34.81 0.20
N ALA A 550 -10.43 34.23 1.39
CA ALA A 550 -10.25 32.80 1.59
C ALA A 550 -11.37 32.01 0.89
N GLY A 551 -11.06 30.79 0.48
CA GLY A 551 -12.06 29.84 -0.01
C GLY A 551 -13.01 29.40 1.11
N THR A 552 -13.99 28.58 0.74
CA THR A 552 -14.96 27.99 1.67
C THR A 552 -14.97 26.49 1.50
N ASN A 553 -15.07 25.75 2.61
CA ASN A 553 -15.23 24.30 2.56
C ASN A 553 -16.64 23.97 2.09
N VAL A 554 -16.78 22.85 1.41
CA VAL A 554 -18.09 22.25 1.18
C VAL A 554 -18.77 21.99 2.52
N GLY A 555 -20.09 22.19 2.61
CA GLY A 555 -20.90 21.81 3.76
C GLY A 555 -22.09 21.01 3.28
N GLY A 556 -22.55 20.05 4.08
CA GLY A 556 -23.69 19.22 3.70
C GLY A 556 -24.11 18.22 4.76
N THR A 557 -25.11 17.43 4.40
CA THR A 557 -25.62 16.30 5.19
C THR A 557 -25.57 15.01 4.36
N VAL A 558 -25.48 13.88 5.06
CA VAL A 558 -25.52 12.53 4.48
C VAL A 558 -26.54 11.73 5.28
N ASN A 559 -27.61 11.25 4.64
CA ASN A 559 -28.80 10.68 5.29
C ASN A 559 -29.38 11.56 6.40
N GLY A 560 -29.34 12.88 6.20
CA GLY A 560 -29.85 13.86 7.18
C GLY A 560 -28.91 14.14 8.36
N GLU A 561 -27.79 13.42 8.50
CA GLU A 561 -26.76 13.70 9.51
C GLU A 561 -25.74 14.71 8.96
N ALA A 562 -25.31 15.66 9.78
CA ALA A 562 -24.33 16.67 9.38
C ALA A 562 -22.97 16.02 9.03
N ALA A 563 -22.46 16.32 7.83
CA ALA A 563 -21.19 15.82 7.34
C ALA A 563 -20.07 16.84 7.53
N PHE A 564 -18.83 16.35 7.59
CA PHE A 564 -17.63 17.16 7.72
C PHE A 564 -17.11 17.57 6.34
N GLY A 565 -16.93 18.87 6.15
CA GLY A 565 -16.38 19.44 4.93
C GLY A 565 -14.91 19.79 5.04
N TYR A 566 -14.11 19.40 4.06
CA TYR A 566 -12.72 19.82 3.91
C TYR A 566 -12.41 20.09 2.44
N GLY A 567 -12.15 21.36 2.09
CA GLY A 567 -12.00 21.74 0.69
C GLY A 567 -13.27 21.47 -0.10
N ASN A 568 -13.15 20.69 -1.17
CA ASN A 568 -14.28 20.19 -1.94
C ASN A 568 -14.69 18.76 -1.56
N VAL A 569 -14.15 18.21 -0.47
CA VAL A 569 -14.44 16.85 -0.01
C VAL A 569 -15.42 16.88 1.15
N LEU A 570 -16.50 16.12 1.03
CA LEU A 570 -17.51 15.91 2.06
C LEU A 570 -17.33 14.49 2.64
N LEU A 571 -17.20 14.43 3.97
CA LEU A 571 -16.98 13.22 4.75
C LEU A 571 -18.18 12.98 5.68
N PRO A 572 -18.84 11.82 5.64
CA PRO A 572 -19.96 11.51 6.53
C PRO A 572 -19.60 11.55 8.01
N ALA A 573 -20.61 11.69 8.86
CA ALA A 573 -20.45 11.69 10.31
C ALA A 573 -19.80 10.38 10.82
N LEU A 574 -18.99 10.50 11.87
CA LEU A 574 -18.41 9.34 12.57
C LEU A 574 -19.52 8.55 13.26
N GLY A 575 -19.48 7.21 13.16
CA GLY A 575 -20.53 6.32 13.68
C GLY A 575 -21.74 6.14 12.75
N SER A 576 -21.85 6.93 11.68
CA SER A 576 -22.91 6.75 10.67
C SER A 576 -22.63 5.53 9.79
N LYS A 577 -23.68 4.99 9.14
CA LYS A 577 -23.51 3.88 8.17
C LYS A 577 -22.62 4.27 6.98
N ALA A 578 -22.58 5.55 6.63
CA ALA A 578 -21.76 6.09 5.56
C ALA A 578 -20.30 6.35 5.99
N GLU A 579 -19.92 6.12 7.25
CA GLU A 579 -18.58 6.41 7.76
C GLU A 579 -17.48 5.85 6.86
N GLY A 580 -16.50 6.69 6.55
CA GLY A 580 -15.36 6.31 5.72
C GLY A 580 -15.57 6.46 4.21
N LEU A 581 -16.78 6.80 3.74
CA LEU A 581 -16.95 7.31 2.38
C LEU A 581 -16.37 8.72 2.28
N SER A 582 -15.81 9.06 1.12
CA SER A 582 -15.28 10.38 0.80
C SER A 582 -15.88 10.84 -0.50
N MET A 583 -16.57 11.97 -0.50
CA MET A 583 -17.28 12.49 -1.66
C MET A 583 -16.64 13.78 -2.12
N SER A 584 -16.17 13.83 -3.37
CA SER A 584 -15.76 15.09 -4.00
C SER A 584 -17.00 15.79 -4.54
N VAL A 585 -17.14 17.06 -4.21
CA VAL A 585 -18.27 17.89 -4.57
C VAL A 585 -17.78 19.00 -5.51
N ARG A 586 -18.34 19.04 -6.72
CA ARG A 586 -18.06 20.11 -7.69
C ARG A 586 -19.01 21.29 -7.46
N PRO A 587 -18.58 22.54 -7.74
CA PRO A 587 -19.45 23.71 -7.67
C PRO A 587 -20.76 23.49 -8.45
N GLY A 588 -21.88 23.90 -7.85
CA GLY A 588 -23.22 23.75 -8.43
C GLY A 588 -23.96 22.46 -8.02
N ALA A 589 -23.35 21.59 -7.19
CA ALA A 589 -24.06 20.44 -6.61
C ALA A 589 -25.09 20.88 -5.56
N THR A 590 -26.33 20.37 -5.63
CA THR A 590 -27.39 20.66 -4.64
C THR A 590 -27.71 19.44 -3.78
N SER A 591 -28.19 18.36 -4.40
CA SER A 591 -28.47 17.11 -3.71
C SER A 591 -28.37 15.92 -4.66
N GLY A 592 -28.11 14.73 -4.14
CA GLY A 592 -28.12 13.49 -4.92
C GLY A 592 -28.04 12.25 -4.02
N THR A 593 -28.37 11.09 -4.56
CA THR A 593 -28.27 9.81 -3.85
C THR A 593 -27.01 9.09 -4.29
N ILE A 594 -26.21 8.68 -3.31
CA ILE A 594 -25.00 7.89 -3.49
C ILE A 594 -25.31 6.44 -3.10
N THR A 595 -25.04 5.50 -4.00
CA THR A 595 -25.13 4.07 -3.68
C THR A 595 -23.74 3.48 -3.63
N PHE A 596 -23.43 2.79 -2.54
CA PHE A 596 -22.19 2.06 -2.33
C PHE A 596 -22.46 0.57 -2.14
N SER A 597 -21.78 -0.25 -2.92
CA SER A 597 -21.65 -1.69 -2.73
C SER A 597 -20.19 -2.02 -2.47
N ARG A 598 -19.95 -2.90 -1.50
CA ARG A 598 -18.60 -3.43 -1.23
C ARG A 598 -18.25 -4.62 -2.14
N GLY A 599 -19.21 -5.12 -2.91
CA GLY A 599 -19.09 -6.36 -3.65
C GLY A 599 -19.08 -7.59 -2.73
N PHE A 600 -19.32 -8.76 -3.31
CA PHE A 600 -19.26 -10.04 -2.63
C PHE A 600 -17.86 -10.29 -2.01
N ALA A 601 -16.80 -9.98 -2.77
CA ALA A 601 -15.43 -10.18 -2.34
C ALA A 601 -15.12 -9.42 -1.05
N GLY A 602 -15.45 -8.12 -1.01
CA GLY A 602 -15.19 -7.32 0.18
C GLY A 602 -16.09 -7.69 1.36
N ALA A 603 -17.32 -8.20 1.12
CA ALA A 603 -18.16 -8.75 2.18
C ALA A 603 -17.57 -10.02 2.80
N MET A 604 -17.07 -10.94 1.96
CA MET A 604 -16.39 -12.16 2.39
C MET A 604 -15.08 -11.84 3.14
N THR A 605 -14.24 -10.97 2.56
CA THR A 605 -12.98 -10.54 3.18
C THR A 605 -13.22 -9.86 4.53
N ASN A 606 -14.24 -9.01 4.68
CA ASN A 606 -14.57 -8.41 5.98
C ASN A 606 -14.99 -9.46 7.00
N LEU A 607 -15.88 -10.39 6.63
CA LEU A 607 -16.32 -11.47 7.51
C LEU A 607 -15.13 -12.30 7.99
N VAL A 608 -14.24 -12.72 7.09
CA VAL A 608 -13.06 -13.52 7.48
C VAL A 608 -12.11 -12.72 8.37
N ASN A 609 -11.89 -11.44 8.05
CA ASN A 609 -11.01 -10.56 8.79
C ASN A 609 -11.44 -10.38 10.26
N ASP A 610 -12.73 -10.27 10.54
CA ASP A 610 -13.23 -10.11 11.92
C ASP A 610 -12.88 -11.32 12.81
N TYR A 611 -12.64 -12.49 12.22
CA TYR A 611 -12.24 -13.71 12.92
C TYR A 611 -10.72 -13.88 12.99
N VAL A 612 -10.00 -13.59 11.90
CA VAL A 612 -8.58 -13.96 11.70
C VAL A 612 -7.58 -12.88 12.11
N LYS A 613 -7.99 -11.60 12.18
CA LYS A 613 -7.10 -10.49 12.55
C LYS A 613 -6.37 -10.74 13.87
N SER A 614 -5.27 -10.03 14.07
CA SER A 614 -4.45 -10.13 15.30
C SER A 614 -5.22 -9.85 16.60
N SER A 615 -6.30 -9.07 16.52
CA SER A 615 -7.28 -8.83 17.60
C SER A 615 -8.67 -9.41 17.28
N GLY A 616 -8.74 -10.45 16.43
CA GLY A 616 -9.98 -11.08 15.98
C GLY A 616 -10.50 -12.14 16.95
N LEU A 617 -11.72 -12.62 16.70
CA LEU A 617 -12.44 -13.53 17.60
C LEU A 617 -11.73 -14.87 17.83
N ILE A 618 -11.01 -15.40 16.83
CA ILE A 618 -10.24 -16.64 16.99
C ILE A 618 -9.11 -16.41 18.00
N LYS A 619 -8.46 -15.24 17.97
CA LYS A 619 -7.37 -14.95 18.91
C LYS A 619 -7.87 -14.82 20.35
N GLU A 620 -9.02 -14.20 20.53
CA GLU A 620 -9.69 -14.12 21.84
C GLU A 620 -10.05 -15.52 22.34
N ARG A 621 -10.57 -16.39 21.46
CA ARG A 621 -10.89 -17.77 21.79
C ARG A 621 -9.65 -18.59 22.16
N GLU A 622 -8.56 -18.49 21.39
CA GLU A 622 -7.27 -19.10 21.73
C GLU A 622 -6.79 -18.65 23.11
N THR A 623 -6.91 -17.35 23.43
CA THR A 623 -6.50 -16.82 24.73
C THR A 623 -7.36 -17.39 25.86
N SER A 624 -8.67 -17.58 25.63
CA SER A 624 -9.55 -18.26 26.58
C SER A 624 -9.17 -19.73 26.77
N VAL A 625 -8.92 -20.46 25.69
CA VAL A 625 -8.54 -21.88 25.73
C VAL A 625 -7.20 -22.07 26.43
N ASN A 626 -6.21 -21.22 26.17
CA ASN A 626 -4.92 -21.26 26.89
C ASN A 626 -5.09 -21.02 28.40
N LYS A 627 -5.96 -20.08 28.81
CA LYS A 627 -6.28 -19.90 30.24
C LYS A 627 -6.95 -21.14 30.84
N ASP A 628 -7.78 -21.84 30.07
CA ASP A 628 -8.39 -23.11 30.52
C ASP A 628 -7.35 -24.23 30.64
N ILE A 629 -6.34 -24.28 29.74
CA ILE A 629 -5.19 -25.18 29.86
C ILE A 629 -4.42 -24.89 31.14
N ASP A 630 -4.03 -23.63 31.39
CA ASP A 630 -3.33 -23.22 32.61
C ASP A 630 -4.10 -23.62 33.89
N LYS A 631 -5.44 -23.56 33.84
CA LYS A 631 -6.29 -23.98 34.95
C LYS A 631 -6.26 -25.50 35.14
N VAL A 632 -6.32 -26.27 34.06
CA VAL A 632 -6.23 -27.73 34.12
C VAL A 632 -4.86 -28.16 34.63
N GLU A 633 -3.77 -27.50 34.22
CA GLU A 633 -2.42 -27.76 34.74
C GLU A 633 -2.33 -27.50 36.26
N LYS A 634 -2.92 -26.40 36.74
CA LYS A 634 -3.03 -26.14 38.19
C LYS A 634 -3.87 -27.19 38.92
N ASP A 635 -4.92 -27.70 38.29
CA ASP A 635 -5.75 -28.78 38.85
C ASP A 635 -4.98 -30.11 38.90
N GLU A 636 -4.13 -30.40 37.89
CA GLU A 636 -3.23 -31.56 37.88
C GLU A 636 -2.17 -31.45 38.98
N GLU A 637 -1.55 -30.28 39.17
CA GLU A 637 -0.62 -30.02 40.28
C GLU A 637 -1.30 -30.17 41.64
N ALA A 638 -2.54 -29.68 41.79
CA ALA A 638 -3.30 -29.82 43.01
C ALA A 638 -3.70 -31.28 43.28
N LEU A 639 -4.02 -32.06 42.24
CA LEU A 639 -4.27 -33.49 42.35
C LEU A 639 -3.00 -34.23 42.78
N ASN A 640 -1.86 -33.95 42.16
CA ASN A 640 -0.58 -34.56 42.51
C ASN A 640 -0.18 -34.29 43.96
N ARG A 641 -0.27 -33.03 44.42
CA ARG A 641 -0.03 -32.67 45.83
C ARG A 641 -0.94 -33.44 46.80
N ARG A 642 -2.21 -33.62 46.44
CA ARG A 642 -3.18 -34.38 47.24
C ARG A 642 -2.84 -35.87 47.28
N SER A 643 -2.44 -36.44 46.13
CA SER A 643 -2.01 -37.83 46.02
C SER A 643 -0.75 -38.10 46.82
N GLU A 644 0.22 -37.18 46.84
CA GLU A 644 1.40 -37.27 47.69
C GLU A 644 1.03 -37.24 49.18
N ALA A 645 0.14 -36.34 49.60
CA ALA A 645 -0.34 -36.31 50.99
C ALA A 645 -1.11 -37.59 51.37
N TYR A 646 -1.89 -38.15 50.44
CA TYR A 646 -2.59 -39.42 50.64
C TYR A 646 -1.60 -40.60 50.77
N ARG A 647 -0.58 -40.66 49.91
CA ARG A 647 0.51 -41.63 50.00
C ARG A 647 1.23 -41.53 51.35
N ALA A 648 1.58 -40.32 51.78
CA ALA A 648 2.25 -40.11 53.07
C ALA A 648 1.40 -40.62 54.24
N ARG A 649 0.07 -40.39 54.20
CA ARG A 649 -0.85 -40.94 55.19
C ARG A 649 -0.89 -42.46 55.18
N LEU A 650 -0.98 -43.08 54.00
CA LEU A 650 -0.93 -44.54 53.87
C LEU A 650 0.38 -45.11 54.43
N MET A 651 1.51 -44.47 54.13
CA MET A 651 2.82 -44.85 54.69
C MET A 651 2.85 -44.80 56.22
N SER A 652 2.33 -43.72 56.83
CA SER A 652 2.23 -43.63 58.28
C SER A 652 1.33 -44.71 58.88
N GLN A 653 0.23 -45.06 58.20
CA GLN A 653 -0.65 -46.15 58.63
C GLN A 653 0.03 -47.52 58.52
N PHE A 654 0.77 -47.79 57.43
CA PHE A 654 1.53 -49.02 57.26
C PHE A 654 2.63 -49.17 58.32
N GLN A 655 3.35 -48.09 58.64
CA GLN A 655 4.35 -48.08 59.72
C GLN A 655 3.73 -48.35 61.10
N ALA A 656 2.59 -47.74 61.40
CA ALA A 656 1.87 -47.99 62.65
C ALA A 656 1.38 -49.44 62.75
N MET A 657 0.82 -49.99 61.66
CA MET A 657 0.40 -51.39 61.59
C MET A 657 1.60 -52.33 61.74
N GLU A 658 2.74 -52.01 61.13
CA GLU A 658 3.97 -52.81 61.26
C GLU A 658 4.48 -52.80 62.71
N SER A 659 4.44 -51.66 63.40
CA SER A 659 4.76 -51.58 64.83
C SER A 659 3.83 -52.42 65.69
N ILE A 660 2.53 -52.44 65.39
CA ILE A 660 1.54 -53.26 66.09
C ILE A 660 1.80 -54.75 65.83
N VAL A 661 2.06 -55.14 64.57
CA VAL A 661 2.38 -56.53 64.20
C VAL A 661 3.67 -56.99 64.88
N ARG A 662 4.71 -56.14 64.95
CA ARG A 662 5.94 -56.44 65.71
C ARG A 662 5.66 -56.62 67.21
N ALA A 663 4.82 -55.78 67.81
CA ALA A 663 4.43 -55.91 69.22
C ALA A 663 3.61 -57.19 69.46
N LEU A 664 2.71 -57.55 68.55
CA LEU A 664 1.94 -58.80 68.59
C LEU A 664 2.82 -60.03 68.40
N ASN A 665 3.77 -60.00 67.45
CA ASN A 665 4.74 -61.08 67.25
C ASN A 665 5.65 -61.22 68.48
N SER A 666 6.16 -60.13 69.05
CA SER A 666 6.93 -60.18 70.30
C SER A 666 6.09 -60.71 71.48
N THR A 667 4.78 -60.43 71.52
CA THR A 667 3.87 -61.00 72.52
C THR A 667 3.66 -62.49 72.26
N GLY A 668 3.54 -62.89 70.99
CA GLY A 668 3.49 -64.30 70.56
C GLY A 668 4.76 -65.06 70.94
N ASP A 669 5.95 -64.53 70.62
CA ASP A 669 7.25 -65.10 70.99
C ASP A 669 7.42 -65.18 72.51
N PHE A 670 6.89 -64.19 73.26
CA PHE A 670 6.88 -64.21 74.72
C PHE A 670 5.93 -65.29 75.27
N LEU A 671 4.75 -65.46 74.67
CA LEU A 671 3.81 -66.52 75.03
C LEU A 671 4.35 -67.91 74.66
N ASP A 672 5.01 -68.06 73.51
CA ASP A 672 5.71 -69.29 73.10
C ASP A 672 6.89 -69.58 74.03
N GLY A 673 7.65 -68.56 74.43
CA GLY A 673 8.71 -68.70 75.44
C GLY A 673 8.19 -69.05 76.85
N ILE A 674 6.98 -68.63 77.21
CA ILE A 674 6.29 -69.09 78.43
C ILE A 674 5.82 -70.54 78.25
N LEU A 675 5.29 -70.89 77.08
CA LEU A 675 4.84 -72.24 76.74
C LEU A 675 6.02 -73.24 76.81
N ASP A 676 7.21 -72.84 76.35
CA ASP A 676 8.45 -73.62 76.42
C ASP A 676 9.03 -73.73 77.84
N ARG A 677 8.67 -72.80 78.74
CA ARG A 677 9.13 -72.77 80.14
C ARG A 677 8.11 -73.35 81.14
N LEU A 678 6.95 -73.81 80.68
CA LEU A 678 6.01 -74.54 81.51
C LEU A 678 6.59 -75.93 81.85
N PRO A 679 6.57 -76.38 83.12
CA PRO A 679 7.30 -77.56 83.60
C PRO A 679 6.74 -78.92 83.14
N PHE A 680 5.97 -78.98 82.05
CA PHE A 680 5.39 -80.22 81.51
C PHE A 680 5.70 -80.49 80.03
N THR A 681 6.62 -79.74 79.41
CA THR A 681 7.09 -80.02 78.03
C THR A 681 8.57 -80.40 77.94
N ALA A 682 9.26 -80.60 79.07
CA ALA A 682 10.52 -81.34 79.09
C ALA A 682 10.26 -82.82 78.72
N LYS A 683 10.31 -83.13 77.41
CA LYS A 683 10.58 -84.50 76.97
C LYS A 683 12.08 -84.73 77.08
N SER A 684 12.43 -85.68 77.95
CA SER A 684 13.73 -86.32 78.01
C SER A 684 14.07 -87.02 76.68
N SER A 685 15.36 -86.95 76.34
CA SER A 685 16.10 -87.63 75.26
C SER A 685 16.20 -86.89 73.94
#